data_AF-A0A1P8QY11-F1
#
_entry.id   AF-A0A1P8QY11-F1
#
_cell.length_a   1.000
_cell.length_b   1.000
_cell.length_c   1.000
_cell.angle_alpha   90.00
_cell.angle_beta   90.00
_cell.angle_gamma   90.00
#
_symmetry.space_group_name_H-M   'P 1'
#
loop_
_entity.id
_entity.type
_entity.pdbx_description
1 polymer ?
#
loop_
_entity_poly.entity_id
_entity_poly.type
_entity_poly.pdbx_seq_one_letter_code
_entity_poly.pdbx_strand_id
1 'polypeptide(L)'
;MLMSFPIGTRGEDVRDIATDVAERFFQTDEGHFDYIIAVHEDRDHPHAHLVLNRRSQEGEFFFLGRNHRFNYDDFRLAMVEEAEKYGVRLEATRRVDRGVVHYPARTSEVYAAKDEGRAPRERERVGADLTRTLAEIANTRTVYHSLAAEASREAREDIAAALFRAGEVLAHGGQVDRTGDVYMAEDQSFEDLRSLYAEKLARVQGMIAEKSDAERPVLEKRLIEIQTQVQHMQPLGLRSSTLSEVPSEGGVYSEANIDTNQLERLAEPGLHSRIDAALRGTGISTSEVVARIETGASSAALEHQWIADDLSKVAEARDLNLERRADLEQARDILNDVHVTLGTLLERENVLRRDGVMEAEPVSERFHYHRDAVRAMEGTIRQEMRADGLTAQQIEDRDWEVVSRAERRIETEQRAYLEAHPDLLARPGDVIDRSEPYRETITDAARASEITREVDRIMEGRDVRTPVAYAVTDDLRARYPDMPSHLARGLGATYAAVVEIRDTEVINQVRRETEMREGLGVGTRDALLAARGETAPQSDRTDRLADEIARVLDHERAGELSAPFETEAERDAFRTEIARVLDDRQLERLTSGDADALDKVLEDRLDRLYVAKVYLQSDAATANTEALRQVVDDLADTEYEKHRATDVDGETERGQVH
;
A
#
# COMPACT_ATOMS: atom_id res chain seq x y z
N MET A 1 -49.22 6.44 -9.08
CA MET A 1 -47.90 5.95 -8.63
C MET A 1 -47.87 5.98 -7.11
N LEU A 2 -47.01 5.18 -6.48
CA LEU A 2 -46.82 5.16 -5.02
C LEU A 2 -45.34 5.24 -4.72
N MET A 3 -44.95 6.17 -3.85
CA MET A 3 -43.58 6.38 -3.38
C MET A 3 -43.56 6.17 -1.87
N SER A 4 -42.69 5.29 -1.37
CA SER A 4 -42.57 4.98 0.05
C SER A 4 -41.20 5.39 0.58
N PHE A 5 -41.17 5.91 1.79
CA PHE A 5 -39.98 6.48 2.41
C PHE A 5 -39.58 5.70 3.68
N PRO A 6 -38.33 5.87 4.16
CA PRO A 6 -37.85 5.28 5.41
C PRO A 6 -38.71 5.64 6.61
N ILE A 7 -38.67 4.78 7.63
CA ILE A 7 -39.30 5.07 8.92
C ILE A 7 -38.68 6.34 9.48
N GLY A 8 -39.51 7.28 9.96
CA GLY A 8 -39.05 8.54 10.55
C GLY A 8 -38.96 9.72 9.57
N THR A 9 -39.15 9.51 8.26
CA THR A 9 -39.25 10.65 7.32
C THR A 9 -40.49 11.50 7.63
N ARG A 10 -40.34 12.82 7.75
CA ARG A 10 -41.47 13.71 8.04
C ARG A 10 -42.39 13.81 6.83
N GLY A 11 -43.71 13.89 7.03
CA GLY A 11 -44.63 13.99 5.89
C GLY A 11 -44.49 15.25 5.06
N GLU A 12 -43.94 16.33 5.63
CA GLU A 12 -43.56 17.53 4.87
C GLU A 12 -42.45 17.23 3.87
N ASP A 13 -41.40 16.51 4.27
CA ASP A 13 -40.32 16.08 3.37
C ASP A 13 -40.88 15.12 2.31
N VAL A 14 -41.78 14.19 2.69
CA VAL A 14 -42.45 13.28 1.74
C VAL A 14 -43.27 14.06 0.69
N ARG A 15 -43.98 15.12 1.10
CA ARG A 15 -44.74 15.99 0.19
C ARG A 15 -43.80 16.69 -0.78
N ASP A 16 -42.74 17.30 -0.27
CA ASP A 16 -41.85 18.15 -1.05
C ASP A 16 -41.04 17.31 -2.04
N ILE A 17 -40.46 16.19 -1.59
CA ILE A 17 -39.76 15.24 -2.47
C ILE A 17 -40.70 14.70 -3.56
N ALA A 18 -41.91 14.28 -3.21
CA ALA A 18 -42.86 13.76 -4.19
C ALA A 18 -43.30 14.83 -5.19
N THR A 19 -43.34 16.10 -4.77
CA THR A 19 -43.65 17.24 -5.64
C THR A 19 -42.52 17.50 -6.61
N ASP A 20 -41.27 17.55 -6.15
CA ASP A 20 -40.09 17.79 -7.00
C ASP A 20 -39.92 16.70 -8.05
N VAL A 21 -40.11 15.43 -7.66
CA VAL A 21 -40.11 14.31 -8.61
C VAL A 21 -41.26 14.46 -9.63
N ALA A 22 -42.44 14.87 -9.19
CA ALA A 22 -43.58 15.06 -10.09
C ALA A 22 -43.33 16.20 -11.08
N GLU A 23 -42.81 17.34 -10.63
CA GLU A 23 -42.49 18.48 -11.50
C GLU A 23 -41.45 18.11 -12.56
N ARG A 24 -40.40 17.40 -12.15
CA ARG A 24 -39.32 16.95 -13.06
C ARG A 24 -39.81 16.11 -14.24
N PHE A 25 -40.84 15.28 -14.05
CA PHE A 25 -41.35 14.40 -15.11
C PHE A 25 -42.63 14.92 -15.78
N PHE A 26 -43.46 15.68 -15.06
CA PHE A 26 -44.82 15.99 -15.48
C PHE A 26 -45.08 17.47 -15.73
N GLN A 27 -44.13 18.35 -15.41
CA GLN A 27 -44.21 19.79 -15.68
C GLN A 27 -43.03 20.21 -16.57
N THR A 28 -42.93 19.60 -17.75
CA THR A 28 -41.84 19.82 -18.71
C THR A 28 -42.35 20.45 -20.00
N ASP A 29 -41.48 21.15 -20.73
CA ASP A 29 -41.82 21.73 -22.04
C ASP A 29 -42.29 20.68 -23.08
N GLU A 30 -41.90 19.41 -22.89
CA GLU A 30 -42.31 18.28 -23.74
C GLU A 30 -43.72 17.74 -23.41
N GLY A 31 -44.26 18.04 -22.23
CA GLY A 31 -45.61 17.64 -21.84
C GLY A 31 -45.97 17.98 -20.40
N HIS A 32 -47.16 18.58 -20.22
CA HIS A 32 -47.74 18.96 -18.94
C HIS A 32 -48.89 18.02 -18.56
N PHE A 33 -48.74 17.32 -17.43
CA PHE A 33 -49.76 16.42 -16.90
C PHE A 33 -50.33 16.97 -15.59
N ASP A 34 -51.66 16.97 -15.46
CA ASP A 34 -52.30 17.31 -14.21
C ASP A 34 -52.18 16.13 -13.23
N TYR A 35 -51.77 16.39 -11.99
CA TYR A 35 -51.66 15.36 -10.95
C TYR A 35 -52.09 15.87 -9.57
N ILE A 36 -52.38 14.92 -8.69
CA ILE A 36 -52.68 15.13 -7.26
C ILE A 36 -51.73 14.24 -6.46
N ILE A 37 -51.14 14.80 -5.41
CA ILE A 37 -50.31 14.07 -4.44
C ILE A 37 -51.07 13.99 -3.12
N ALA A 38 -51.21 12.78 -2.58
CA ALA A 38 -51.77 12.52 -1.25
C ALA A 38 -50.71 11.85 -0.38
N VAL A 39 -50.32 12.50 0.71
CA VAL A 39 -49.31 11.99 1.65
C VAL A 39 -49.97 11.32 2.84
N HIS A 40 -49.48 10.13 3.18
CA HIS A 40 -49.97 9.31 4.28
C HIS A 40 -48.84 8.99 5.26
N GLU A 41 -49.11 9.20 6.55
CA GLU A 41 -48.23 8.88 7.69
C GLU A 41 -48.87 7.85 8.63
N ASP A 42 -49.96 7.21 8.20
CA ASP A 42 -50.77 6.28 9.01
C ASP A 42 -50.16 4.88 9.15
N ARG A 43 -48.93 4.68 8.68
CA ARG A 43 -48.18 3.43 8.70
C ARG A 43 -46.70 3.69 9.00
N ASP A 44 -45.99 2.64 9.40
CA ASP A 44 -44.56 2.70 9.74
C ASP A 44 -43.71 3.38 8.66
N HIS A 45 -44.03 3.13 7.38
CA HIS A 45 -43.42 3.82 6.25
C HIS A 45 -44.36 4.91 5.72
N PRO A 46 -44.00 6.20 5.85
CA PRO A 46 -44.75 7.27 5.24
C PRO A 46 -44.65 7.18 3.71
N HIS A 47 -45.73 7.50 3.02
CA HIS A 47 -45.83 7.30 1.57
C HIS A 47 -46.70 8.34 0.88
N ALA A 48 -46.38 8.62 -0.38
CA ALA A 48 -47.13 9.51 -1.25
C ALA A 48 -47.83 8.72 -2.37
N HIS A 49 -49.12 8.95 -2.53
CA HIS A 49 -49.90 8.53 -3.68
C HIS A 49 -49.96 9.66 -4.70
N LEU A 50 -49.40 9.43 -5.89
CA LEU A 50 -49.49 10.35 -7.02
C LEU A 50 -50.55 9.85 -8.01
N VAL A 51 -51.64 10.60 -8.16
CA VAL A 51 -52.71 10.33 -9.13
C VAL A 51 -52.56 11.30 -10.28
N LEU A 52 -52.28 10.79 -11.48
CA LEU A 52 -52.00 11.58 -12.67
C LEU A 52 -53.11 11.39 -13.71
N ASN A 53 -53.55 12.48 -14.33
CA ASN A 53 -54.35 12.42 -15.54
C ASN A 53 -53.50 11.79 -16.65
N ARG A 54 -53.97 10.67 -17.20
CA ARG A 54 -53.19 9.87 -18.15
C ARG A 54 -52.89 10.59 -19.46
N ARG A 55 -53.58 11.69 -19.77
CA ARG A 55 -53.36 12.49 -20.97
C ARG A 55 -52.81 13.88 -20.58
N SER A 56 -51.73 14.30 -21.22
CA SER A 56 -51.15 15.64 -21.06
C SER A 56 -52.04 16.71 -21.72
N GLN A 57 -51.78 17.98 -21.42
CA GLN A 57 -52.47 19.12 -22.05
C GLN A 57 -52.18 19.18 -23.56
N GLU A 58 -51.00 18.73 -23.99
CA GLU A 58 -50.51 18.63 -25.37
C GLU A 58 -51.00 17.36 -26.07
N GLY A 59 -51.60 16.43 -25.32
CA GLY A 59 -52.23 15.23 -25.84
C GLY A 59 -51.37 13.96 -25.84
N GLU A 60 -50.19 13.98 -25.20
CA GLU A 60 -49.39 12.78 -24.96
C GLU A 60 -50.09 11.87 -23.95
N PHE A 61 -49.98 10.55 -24.12
CA PHE A 61 -50.47 9.59 -23.15
C PHE A 61 -49.32 9.07 -22.28
N PHE A 62 -49.51 9.13 -20.96
CA PHE A 62 -48.59 8.52 -20.01
C PHE A 62 -48.67 6.99 -20.08
N PHE A 63 -47.49 6.38 -20.27
CA PHE A 63 -47.24 4.95 -20.07
C PHE A 63 -45.80 4.74 -19.63
N LEU A 64 -45.59 3.72 -18.80
CA LEU A 64 -44.25 3.29 -18.38
C LEU A 64 -43.71 2.28 -19.40
N GLY A 65 -42.53 2.55 -19.96
CA GLY A 65 -41.88 1.69 -20.93
C GLY A 65 -40.37 1.67 -20.74
N ARG A 66 -39.71 0.55 -21.05
CA ARG A 66 -38.26 0.39 -20.85
C ARG A 66 -37.42 1.41 -21.63
N ASN A 67 -37.86 1.77 -22.83
CA ASN A 67 -37.17 2.71 -23.73
C ASN A 67 -38.02 3.98 -23.94
N HIS A 68 -38.71 4.41 -22.88
CA HIS A 68 -39.54 5.61 -22.90
C HIS A 68 -38.99 6.64 -21.91
N ARG A 69 -39.26 7.93 -22.13
CA ARG A 69 -38.89 9.01 -21.19
C ARG A 69 -39.51 8.83 -19.80
N PHE A 70 -40.61 8.08 -19.75
CA PHE A 70 -41.18 7.54 -18.52
C PHE A 70 -40.78 6.07 -18.37
N ASN A 71 -39.70 5.82 -17.62
CA ASN A 71 -39.29 4.46 -17.25
C ASN A 71 -39.05 4.35 -15.74
N TYR A 72 -39.11 3.12 -15.23
CA TYR A 72 -39.03 2.85 -13.79
C TYR A 72 -37.68 3.20 -13.16
N ASP A 73 -36.61 3.26 -13.95
CA ASP A 73 -35.27 3.51 -13.44
C ASP A 73 -35.06 5.00 -13.24
N ASP A 74 -35.48 5.82 -14.19
CA ASP A 74 -35.41 7.28 -14.09
C ASP A 74 -36.25 7.80 -12.93
N PHE A 75 -37.48 7.28 -12.74
CA PHE A 75 -38.29 7.66 -11.57
C PHE A 75 -37.65 7.26 -10.24
N ARG A 76 -36.90 6.16 -10.20
CA ARG A 76 -36.23 5.70 -8.98
C ARG A 76 -35.00 6.54 -8.68
N LEU A 77 -34.20 6.84 -9.70
CA LEU A 77 -33.03 7.71 -9.58
C LEU A 77 -33.44 9.11 -9.14
N ALA A 78 -34.46 9.68 -9.79
CA ALA A 78 -34.99 10.97 -9.38
C ALA A 78 -35.50 10.96 -7.94
N MET A 79 -36.16 9.90 -7.49
CA MET A 79 -36.60 9.82 -6.09
C MET A 79 -35.42 9.85 -5.12
N VAL A 80 -34.28 9.22 -5.43
CA VAL A 80 -33.06 9.29 -4.60
C VAL A 80 -32.47 10.69 -4.63
N GLU A 81 -32.28 11.26 -5.83
CA GLU A 81 -31.68 12.58 -6.03
C GLU A 81 -32.49 13.71 -5.37
N GLU A 82 -33.82 13.66 -5.48
CA GLU A 82 -34.69 14.64 -4.83
C GLU A 82 -34.72 14.44 -3.31
N ALA A 83 -34.74 13.19 -2.82
CA ALA A 83 -34.73 12.90 -1.38
C ALA A 83 -33.45 13.39 -0.67
N GLU A 84 -32.31 13.31 -1.34
CA GLU A 84 -31.02 13.75 -0.81
C GLU A 84 -31.02 15.25 -0.45
N LYS A 85 -31.73 16.09 -1.23
CA LYS A 85 -31.86 17.53 -0.97
C LYS A 85 -32.53 17.85 0.36
N TYR A 86 -33.35 16.93 0.88
CA TYR A 86 -34.07 17.04 2.14
C TYR A 86 -33.43 16.19 3.25
N GLY A 87 -32.21 15.67 3.04
CA GLY A 87 -31.49 14.83 4.00
C GLY A 87 -32.07 13.41 4.13
N VAL A 88 -32.96 13.00 3.23
CA VAL A 88 -33.57 11.66 3.25
C VAL A 88 -32.75 10.72 2.38
N ARG A 89 -32.04 9.78 3.00
CA ARG A 89 -31.21 8.80 2.27
C ARG A 89 -32.05 7.63 1.75
N LEU A 90 -31.98 7.42 0.45
CA LEU A 90 -32.64 6.33 -0.27
C LEU A 90 -31.62 5.56 -1.13
N GLU A 91 -31.89 4.28 -1.40
CA GLU A 91 -31.14 3.50 -2.39
C GLU A 91 -31.99 3.18 -3.62
N ALA A 92 -31.41 3.35 -4.83
CA ALA A 92 -32.07 3.05 -6.10
C ALA A 92 -31.91 1.57 -6.54
N THR A 93 -31.59 0.66 -5.62
CA THR A 93 -31.33 -0.74 -5.97
C THR A 93 -32.63 -1.46 -6.39
N ARG A 94 -32.58 -2.23 -7.48
CA ARG A 94 -33.69 -3.04 -7.96
C ARG A 94 -33.80 -4.32 -7.13
N ARG A 95 -34.94 -4.99 -7.27
CA ARG A 95 -35.12 -6.35 -6.72
C ARG A 95 -34.07 -7.32 -7.27
N VAL A 96 -33.76 -7.22 -8.57
CA VAL A 96 -32.75 -8.07 -9.22
C VAL A 96 -31.35 -7.75 -8.71
N ASP A 97 -31.01 -6.49 -8.45
CA ASP A 97 -29.69 -6.10 -7.92
C ASP A 97 -29.43 -6.69 -6.53
N ARG A 98 -30.51 -6.98 -5.77
CA ARG A 98 -30.44 -7.64 -4.46
C ARG A 98 -30.57 -9.16 -4.51
N GLY A 99 -30.49 -9.79 -5.69
CA GLY A 99 -30.55 -11.25 -5.83
C GLY A 99 -31.97 -11.84 -5.89
N VAL A 100 -33.03 -11.03 -6.02
CA VAL A 100 -34.41 -11.54 -6.09
C VAL A 100 -34.73 -12.04 -7.50
N VAL A 101 -34.78 -13.36 -7.65
CA VAL A 101 -35.04 -14.03 -8.94
C VAL A 101 -36.52 -14.15 -9.33
N HIS A 102 -37.45 -13.97 -8.39
CA HIS A 102 -38.88 -14.10 -8.65
C HIS A 102 -39.56 -12.77 -9.02
N TYR A 103 -40.69 -12.86 -9.74
CA TYR A 103 -41.60 -11.73 -9.91
C TYR A 103 -42.41 -11.49 -8.63
N PRO A 104 -42.79 -10.23 -8.34
CA PRO A 104 -43.67 -9.93 -7.21
C PRO A 104 -45.02 -10.66 -7.35
N ALA A 105 -45.63 -10.96 -6.20
CA ALA A 105 -46.97 -11.51 -6.13
C ALA A 105 -47.98 -10.59 -6.84
N ARG A 106 -49.02 -11.17 -7.43
CA ARG A 106 -50.13 -10.38 -8.01
C ARG A 106 -50.90 -9.70 -6.90
N THR A 107 -51.46 -8.52 -7.16
CA THR A 107 -52.28 -7.80 -6.18
C THR A 107 -53.42 -8.66 -5.62
N SER A 108 -54.06 -9.48 -6.45
CA SER A 108 -55.10 -10.42 -6.01
C SER A 108 -54.59 -11.47 -5.01
N GLU A 109 -53.35 -11.94 -5.19
CA GLU A 109 -52.70 -12.90 -4.30
C GLU A 109 -52.25 -12.23 -3.00
N VAL A 110 -51.83 -10.97 -3.04
CA VAL A 110 -51.51 -10.20 -1.84
C VAL A 110 -52.75 -10.05 -0.95
N TYR A 111 -53.90 -9.72 -1.52
CA TYR A 111 -55.15 -9.62 -0.76
C TYR A 111 -55.63 -10.99 -0.24
N ALA A 112 -55.62 -12.03 -1.08
CA ALA A 112 -55.98 -13.38 -0.65
C ALA A 112 -55.08 -13.91 0.47
N ALA A 113 -53.77 -13.71 0.36
CA ALA A 113 -52.81 -14.08 1.39
C ALA A 113 -53.04 -13.33 2.71
N LYS A 114 -53.40 -12.04 2.64
CA LYS A 114 -53.76 -11.23 3.81
C LYS A 114 -55.02 -11.73 4.50
N ASP A 115 -56.06 -12.06 3.73
CA ASP A 115 -57.32 -12.61 4.26
C ASP A 115 -57.10 -14.00 4.88
N GLU A 116 -56.16 -14.77 4.35
CA GLU A 116 -55.77 -16.11 4.82
C GLU A 116 -54.68 -16.10 5.90
N GLY A 117 -54.15 -14.94 6.29
CA GLY A 117 -53.10 -14.81 7.32
C GLY A 117 -51.76 -15.45 6.94
N ARG A 118 -51.43 -15.54 5.64
CA ARG A 118 -50.20 -16.15 5.12
C ARG A 118 -49.37 -15.15 4.30
N ALA A 119 -48.11 -15.51 4.01
CA ALA A 119 -47.28 -14.73 3.10
C ALA A 119 -47.79 -14.84 1.63
N PRO A 120 -47.73 -13.76 0.84
CA PRO A 120 -48.05 -13.80 -0.59
C PRO A 120 -47.08 -14.70 -1.35
N ARG A 121 -47.58 -15.53 -2.27
CA ARG A 121 -46.73 -16.37 -3.12
C ARG A 121 -46.15 -15.57 -4.28
N GLU A 122 -44.83 -15.55 -4.36
CA GLU A 122 -44.11 -14.95 -5.49
C GLU A 122 -44.23 -15.82 -6.75
N ARG A 123 -44.02 -15.20 -7.91
CA ARG A 123 -44.15 -15.88 -9.20
C ARG A 123 -42.78 -16.23 -9.76
N GLU A 124 -42.59 -17.49 -10.11
CA GLU A 124 -41.35 -17.96 -10.72
C GLU A 124 -41.09 -17.30 -12.08
N ARG A 125 -39.83 -16.91 -12.29
CA ARG A 125 -39.28 -16.61 -13.62
C ARG A 125 -38.81 -17.92 -14.23
N VAL A 126 -39.09 -18.14 -15.51
CA VAL A 126 -38.69 -19.34 -16.23
C VAL A 126 -38.07 -19.00 -17.58
N GLY A 127 -37.24 -19.91 -18.11
CA GLY A 127 -36.66 -19.80 -19.44
C GLY A 127 -35.79 -18.55 -19.64
N ALA A 128 -36.02 -17.83 -20.75
CA ALA A 128 -35.21 -16.67 -21.13
C ALA A 128 -35.23 -15.53 -20.10
N ASP A 129 -36.36 -15.32 -19.42
CA ASP A 129 -36.50 -14.27 -18.41
C ASP A 129 -35.70 -14.59 -17.14
N LEU A 130 -35.66 -15.86 -16.73
CA LEU A 130 -34.79 -16.31 -15.64
C LEU A 130 -33.31 -16.16 -16.01
N THR A 131 -32.95 -16.58 -17.23
CA THR A 131 -31.58 -16.50 -17.73
C THR A 131 -31.08 -15.06 -17.73
N ARG A 132 -31.88 -14.11 -18.22
CA ARG A 132 -31.55 -12.68 -18.20
C ARG A 132 -31.40 -12.15 -16.77
N THR A 133 -32.31 -12.51 -15.86
CA THR A 133 -32.24 -12.06 -14.46
C THR A 133 -31.01 -12.61 -13.73
N LEU A 134 -30.62 -13.86 -13.98
CA LEU A 134 -29.39 -14.42 -13.42
C LEU A 134 -28.14 -13.70 -13.98
N ALA A 135 -28.14 -13.32 -15.26
CA ALA A 135 -27.06 -12.53 -15.84
C ALA A 135 -26.98 -11.12 -15.24
N GLU A 136 -28.11 -10.46 -14.97
CA GLU A 136 -28.15 -9.18 -14.27
C GLU A 136 -27.59 -9.29 -12.84
N ILE A 137 -27.98 -10.33 -12.09
CA ILE A 137 -27.45 -10.60 -10.74
C ILE A 137 -25.94 -10.85 -10.78
N ALA A 138 -25.46 -11.63 -11.75
CA ALA A 138 -24.03 -11.89 -11.93
C ALA A 138 -23.26 -10.60 -12.24
N ASN A 139 -23.83 -9.69 -13.04
CA ASN A 139 -23.23 -8.39 -13.29
C ASN A 139 -23.17 -7.53 -12.02
N THR A 140 -24.24 -7.51 -11.21
CA THR A 140 -24.23 -6.80 -9.92
C THR A 140 -23.19 -7.36 -8.95
N ARG A 141 -23.02 -8.69 -8.92
CA ARG A 141 -21.90 -9.32 -8.20
C ARG A 141 -20.55 -8.76 -8.64
N THR A 142 -20.30 -8.70 -9.95
CA THR A 142 -19.05 -8.16 -10.49
C THR A 142 -18.85 -6.70 -10.05
N VAL A 143 -19.90 -5.88 -10.10
CA VAL A 143 -19.84 -4.49 -9.64
C VAL A 143 -19.46 -4.41 -8.16
N TYR A 144 -20.08 -5.21 -7.28
CA TYR A 144 -19.73 -5.22 -5.85
C TYR A 144 -18.28 -5.65 -5.60
N HIS A 145 -17.77 -6.67 -6.30
CA HIS A 145 -16.36 -7.05 -6.16
C HIS A 145 -15.41 -5.97 -6.70
N SER A 146 -15.74 -5.32 -7.81
CA SER A 146 -14.94 -4.22 -8.35
C SER A 146 -14.91 -3.02 -7.39
N LEU A 147 -16.06 -2.67 -6.79
CA LEU A 147 -16.12 -1.62 -5.78
C LEU A 147 -15.40 -2.02 -4.49
N ALA A 148 -15.41 -3.30 -4.12
CA ALA A 148 -14.63 -3.80 -2.98
C ALA A 148 -13.12 -3.67 -3.24
N ALA A 149 -12.67 -4.01 -4.44
CA ALA A 149 -11.28 -3.82 -4.84
C ALA A 149 -10.89 -2.34 -4.83
N GLU A 150 -11.78 -1.45 -5.30
CA GLU A 150 -11.56 0.00 -5.21
C GLU A 150 -11.50 0.50 -3.77
N ALA A 151 -12.44 0.09 -2.92
CA ALA A 151 -12.45 0.46 -1.51
C ALA A 151 -11.19 -0.04 -0.79
N SER A 152 -10.69 -1.23 -1.11
CA SER A 152 -9.43 -1.76 -0.57
C SER A 152 -8.22 -0.99 -1.10
N ARG A 153 -8.20 -0.58 -2.38
CA ARG A 153 -7.17 0.33 -2.92
C ARG A 153 -7.14 1.67 -2.18
N GLU A 154 -8.30 2.19 -1.77
CA GLU A 154 -8.40 3.39 -0.93
C GLU A 154 -8.21 3.11 0.58
N ALA A 155 -7.75 1.91 0.96
CA ALA A 155 -7.57 1.46 2.34
C ALA A 155 -8.82 1.59 3.23
N ARG A 156 -10.02 1.44 2.64
CA ARG A 156 -11.32 1.35 3.33
C ARG A 156 -11.76 -0.11 3.48
N GLU A 157 -11.01 -0.85 4.29
CA GLU A 157 -11.13 -2.32 4.39
C GLU A 157 -12.48 -2.81 4.94
N ASP A 158 -13.15 -2.02 5.76
CA ASP A 158 -14.48 -2.33 6.29
C ASP A 158 -15.56 -2.26 5.19
N ILE A 159 -15.52 -1.21 4.37
CA ILE A 159 -16.37 -1.03 3.19
C ILE A 159 -16.04 -2.09 2.14
N ALA A 160 -14.75 -2.34 1.89
CA ALA A 160 -14.30 -3.40 1.00
C ALA A 160 -14.84 -4.76 1.42
N ALA A 161 -14.72 -5.10 2.71
CA ALA A 161 -15.25 -6.34 3.26
C ALA A 161 -16.78 -6.42 3.17
N ALA A 162 -17.50 -5.32 3.39
CA ALA A 162 -18.96 -5.29 3.25
C ALA A 162 -19.42 -5.51 1.80
N LEU A 163 -18.80 -4.82 0.84
CA LEU A 163 -19.07 -4.96 -0.59
C LEU A 163 -18.69 -6.36 -1.09
N PHE A 164 -17.55 -6.88 -0.65
CA PHE A 164 -17.12 -8.24 -0.96
C PHE A 164 -18.12 -9.28 -0.45
N ARG A 165 -18.58 -9.16 0.81
CA ARG A 165 -19.62 -10.02 1.37
C ARG A 165 -20.93 -9.93 0.58
N ALA A 166 -21.35 -8.74 0.17
CA ALA A 166 -22.56 -8.57 -0.66
C ALA A 166 -22.42 -9.29 -2.02
N GLY A 167 -21.25 -9.19 -2.67
CA GLY A 167 -20.93 -9.94 -3.88
C GLY A 167 -20.98 -11.45 -3.68
N GLU A 168 -20.44 -11.95 -2.57
CA GLU A 168 -20.45 -13.38 -2.23
C GLU A 168 -21.86 -13.90 -1.89
N VAL A 169 -22.71 -13.10 -1.25
CA VAL A 169 -24.14 -13.47 -1.04
C VAL A 169 -24.83 -13.68 -2.39
N LEU A 170 -24.64 -12.76 -3.34
CA LEU A 170 -25.20 -12.91 -4.69
C LEU A 170 -24.61 -14.11 -5.46
N ALA A 171 -23.31 -14.39 -5.26
CA ALA A 171 -22.62 -15.54 -5.86
C ALA A 171 -23.26 -16.87 -5.49
N HIS A 172 -23.71 -17.00 -4.25
CA HIS A 172 -24.34 -18.21 -3.71
C HIS A 172 -25.85 -18.24 -3.95
N GLY A 173 -26.39 -17.31 -4.75
CA GLY A 173 -27.83 -17.21 -5.03
C GLY A 173 -28.66 -16.69 -3.84
N GLY A 174 -28.00 -16.06 -2.86
CA GLY A 174 -28.63 -15.40 -1.73
C GLY A 174 -29.20 -14.02 -2.09
N GLN A 175 -29.93 -13.43 -1.13
CA GLN A 175 -30.49 -12.08 -1.25
C GLN A 175 -29.78 -11.15 -0.27
N VAL A 176 -29.44 -9.94 -0.72
CA VAL A 176 -28.87 -8.90 0.14
C VAL A 176 -29.99 -8.28 0.97
N ASP A 177 -29.83 -8.29 2.30
CA ASP A 177 -30.84 -7.81 3.25
C ASP A 177 -31.02 -6.28 3.22
N ARG A 178 -32.22 -5.83 3.62
CA ARG A 178 -32.62 -4.42 3.73
C ARG A 178 -32.61 -3.93 5.17
N THR A 179 -31.62 -4.29 5.97
CA THR A 179 -31.51 -3.71 7.32
C THR A 179 -31.22 -2.22 7.19
N GLY A 180 -32.27 -1.42 7.34
CA GLY A 180 -32.26 0.04 7.26
C GLY A 180 -31.71 0.73 8.50
N ASP A 181 -30.84 0.06 9.26
CA ASP A 181 -30.09 0.71 10.32
C ASP A 181 -28.98 1.52 9.65
N VAL A 182 -29.29 2.78 9.38
CA VAL A 182 -28.35 3.79 8.90
C VAL A 182 -27.19 3.85 9.91
N TYR A 183 -26.01 3.31 9.55
CA TYR A 183 -24.77 3.81 10.14
C TYR A 183 -24.75 5.32 9.86
N MET A 184 -24.56 6.12 10.91
CA MET A 184 -24.60 7.59 10.96
C MET A 184 -25.97 8.17 11.36
N ALA A 185 -26.14 8.31 12.68
CA ALA A 185 -27.18 9.14 13.25
C ALA A 185 -26.92 10.64 12.98
N GLU A 186 -27.99 11.30 12.51
CA GLU A 186 -28.48 12.65 12.78
C GLU A 186 -27.45 13.76 13.10
N ASP A 187 -27.38 14.73 12.17
CA ASP A 187 -26.77 16.08 12.24
C ASP A 187 -25.34 16.30 11.72
N GLN A 188 -24.50 15.27 11.53
CA GLN A 188 -23.13 15.48 11.05
C GLN A 188 -22.78 14.60 9.86
N SER A 189 -22.29 15.22 8.79
CA SER A 189 -21.73 14.47 7.66
C SER A 189 -20.46 13.71 8.11
N PHE A 190 -20.09 12.67 7.37
CA PHE A 190 -18.82 11.96 7.62
C PHE A 190 -17.62 12.92 7.55
N GLU A 191 -17.69 13.93 6.68
CA GLU A 191 -16.68 14.98 6.55
C GLU A 191 -16.63 15.91 7.77
N ASP A 192 -17.78 16.25 8.35
CA ASP A 192 -17.85 17.02 9.62
C ASP A 192 -17.23 16.24 10.78
N LEU A 193 -17.52 14.94 10.87
CA LEU A 193 -16.95 14.06 11.89
C LEU A 193 -15.44 13.90 11.72
N ARG A 194 -14.95 13.75 10.48
CA ARG A 194 -13.51 13.69 10.19
C ARG A 194 -12.81 14.99 10.58
N SER A 195 -13.40 16.13 10.25
CA SER A 195 -12.86 17.46 10.57
C SER A 195 -12.83 17.70 12.09
N LEU A 196 -13.91 17.39 12.79
CA LEU A 196 -13.99 17.48 14.25
C LEU A 196 -13.00 16.53 14.94
N TYR A 197 -12.83 15.32 14.39
CA TYR A 197 -11.86 14.36 14.88
C TYR A 197 -10.43 14.89 14.72
N ALA A 198 -10.07 15.39 13.54
CA ALA A 198 -8.76 15.99 13.28
C ALA A 198 -8.45 17.16 14.24
N GLU A 199 -9.41 18.06 14.47
CA GLU A 199 -9.25 19.18 15.41
C GLU A 199 -8.99 18.68 16.85
N LYS A 200 -9.78 17.69 17.31
CA LYS A 200 -9.60 17.11 18.64
C LYS A 200 -8.27 16.36 18.77
N LEU A 201 -7.87 15.64 17.72
CA LEU A 201 -6.61 14.90 17.68
C LEU A 201 -5.41 15.85 17.80
N ALA A 202 -5.38 16.92 17.01
CA ALA A 202 -4.34 17.94 17.06
C ALA A 202 -4.24 18.58 18.46
N ARG A 203 -5.39 18.84 19.12
CA ARG A 203 -5.42 19.34 20.50
C ARG A 203 -4.82 18.33 21.49
N VAL A 204 -5.15 17.05 21.37
CA VAL A 204 -4.60 16.01 22.25
C VAL A 204 -3.10 15.85 22.04
N GLN A 205 -2.64 15.80 20.79
CA GLN A 205 -1.21 15.75 20.45
C GLN A 205 -0.46 16.96 21.03
N GLY A 206 -1.01 18.17 20.91
CA GLY A 206 -0.42 19.36 21.55
C GLY A 206 -0.33 19.26 23.08
N MET A 207 -1.36 18.73 23.75
CA MET A 207 -1.32 18.49 25.19
C MET A 207 -0.29 17.42 25.60
N ILE A 208 -0.02 16.45 24.74
CA ILE A 208 1.01 15.42 24.95
C ILE A 208 2.40 16.03 24.79
N ALA A 209 2.62 16.83 23.74
CA ALA A 209 3.90 17.50 23.49
C ALA A 209 4.36 18.38 24.66
N GLU A 210 3.43 19.05 25.35
CA GLU A 210 3.72 19.87 26.55
C GLU A 210 4.12 19.07 27.80
N LYS A 211 4.00 17.73 27.78
CA LYS A 211 4.38 16.88 28.92
C LYS A 211 5.88 16.68 29.01
N SER A 212 6.32 16.26 30.20
CA SER A 212 7.71 15.85 30.40
C SER A 212 8.04 14.62 29.55
N ASP A 213 9.31 14.51 29.15
CA ASP A 213 9.80 13.39 28.36
C ASP A 213 9.53 12.02 28.99
N ALA A 214 9.43 11.95 30.33
CA ALA A 214 9.12 10.72 31.06
C ALA A 214 7.62 10.37 31.06
N GLU A 215 6.72 11.34 30.93
CA GLU A 215 5.26 11.13 30.95
C GLU A 215 4.67 10.96 29.55
N ARG A 216 5.35 11.50 28.53
CA ARG A 216 4.88 11.53 27.14
C ARG A 216 4.61 10.14 26.54
N PRO A 217 5.52 9.14 26.68
CA PRO A 217 5.36 7.84 26.03
C PRO A 217 4.08 7.08 26.43
N VAL A 218 3.70 7.15 27.71
CA VAL A 218 2.48 6.50 28.21
C VAL A 218 1.22 7.13 27.60
N LEU A 219 1.24 8.45 27.35
CA LEU A 219 0.12 9.15 26.74
C LEU A 219 0.06 8.92 25.22
N GLU A 220 1.21 8.85 24.55
CA GLU A 220 1.32 8.49 23.14
C GLU A 220 0.79 7.07 22.89
N LYS A 221 1.15 6.11 23.74
CA LYS A 221 0.60 4.75 23.68
C LYS A 221 -0.92 4.72 23.81
N ARG A 222 -1.47 5.45 24.78
CA ARG A 222 -2.93 5.57 24.94
C ARG A 222 -3.60 6.26 23.75
N LEU A 223 -2.94 7.25 23.14
CA LEU A 223 -3.48 7.90 21.96
C LEU A 223 -3.56 6.91 20.79
N ILE A 224 -2.50 6.15 20.55
CA ILE A 224 -2.48 5.12 19.51
C ILE A 224 -3.56 4.06 19.76
N GLU A 225 -3.73 3.58 20.99
CA GLU A 225 -4.81 2.65 21.36
C GLU A 225 -6.22 3.20 21.05
N ILE A 226 -6.43 4.51 21.23
CA ILE A 226 -7.69 5.19 20.84
C ILE A 226 -7.79 5.29 19.32
N GLN A 227 -6.71 5.64 18.62
CA GLN A 227 -6.66 5.74 17.16
C GLN A 227 -6.95 4.40 16.48
N THR A 228 -6.48 3.28 17.04
CA THR A 228 -6.80 1.93 16.55
C THR A 228 -8.32 1.67 16.52
N GLN A 229 -9.09 2.18 17.49
CA GLN A 229 -10.55 2.02 17.51
C GLN A 229 -11.26 2.73 16.35
N VAL A 230 -10.62 3.78 15.82
CA VAL A 230 -11.14 4.61 14.73
C VAL A 230 -10.32 4.46 13.45
N GLN A 231 -9.56 3.38 13.32
CA GLN A 231 -8.69 3.10 12.17
C GLN A 231 -9.42 3.21 10.82
N HIS A 232 -10.71 2.85 10.77
CA HIS A 232 -11.57 2.97 9.59
C HIS A 232 -11.78 4.43 9.10
N MET A 233 -11.59 5.41 9.98
CA MET A 233 -11.61 6.83 9.62
C MET A 233 -10.26 7.34 9.10
N GLN A 234 -9.26 6.45 8.99
CA GLN A 234 -7.91 6.74 8.54
C GLN A 234 -7.23 7.91 9.28
N PRO A 235 -7.11 7.84 10.62
CA PRO A 235 -6.56 8.94 11.41
C PRO A 235 -5.09 9.26 11.12
N LEU A 236 -4.33 8.31 10.54
CA LEU A 236 -2.94 8.47 10.08
C LEU A 236 -2.86 8.40 8.54
N GLY A 237 -3.95 8.67 7.83
CA GLY A 237 -4.05 8.44 6.39
C GLY A 237 -3.84 6.96 6.04
N LEU A 238 -3.08 6.69 4.98
CA LEU A 238 -2.78 5.32 4.52
C LEU A 238 -1.97 4.50 5.53
N ARG A 239 -1.22 5.15 6.44
CA ARG A 239 -0.48 4.48 7.52
C ARG A 239 -1.40 3.96 8.62
N SER A 240 -2.70 4.17 8.54
CA SER A 240 -3.62 3.69 9.57
C SER A 240 -3.63 2.16 9.70
N SER A 241 -3.14 1.39 8.70
CA SER A 241 -2.91 -0.06 8.85
C SER A 241 -1.93 -0.40 9.97
N THR A 242 -0.89 0.42 10.15
CA THR A 242 0.19 0.19 11.12
C THR A 242 -0.25 0.34 12.57
N LEU A 243 -1.44 0.93 12.82
CA LEU A 243 -2.08 0.99 14.15
C LEU A 243 -2.46 -0.39 14.71
N SER A 244 -2.62 -1.38 13.83
CA SER A 244 -2.95 -2.77 14.18
C SER A 244 -1.81 -3.75 13.88
N GLU A 245 -0.74 -3.30 13.23
CA GLU A 245 0.43 -4.13 12.93
C GLU A 245 1.33 -4.26 14.17
N VAL A 246 1.94 -5.44 14.32
CA VAL A 246 2.90 -5.72 15.40
C VAL A 246 4.15 -4.87 15.18
N PRO A 247 4.76 -4.29 16.23
CA PRO A 247 6.05 -3.59 16.11
C PRO A 247 7.15 -4.54 15.61
N SER A 248 8.28 -3.97 15.21
CA SER A 248 9.43 -4.69 14.67
C SER A 248 9.94 -5.77 15.63
N GLU A 249 10.51 -6.87 15.12
CA GLU A 249 11.00 -7.95 16.00
C GLU A 249 12.27 -7.57 16.81
N GLY A 250 13.05 -6.60 16.34
CA GLY A 250 14.36 -6.24 16.88
C GLY A 250 14.53 -4.77 17.26
N GLY A 251 13.52 -3.92 17.09
CA GLY A 251 13.62 -2.50 17.39
C GLY A 251 13.85 -2.22 18.87
N VAL A 252 14.54 -1.11 19.15
CA VAL A 252 14.90 -0.68 20.52
C VAL A 252 13.66 -0.39 21.36
N TYR A 253 12.60 0.11 20.73
CA TYR A 253 11.35 0.47 21.40
C TYR A 253 10.24 -0.58 21.27
N SER A 254 10.46 -1.64 20.50
CA SER A 254 9.44 -2.66 20.24
C SER A 254 9.08 -3.43 21.51
N GLU A 255 7.79 -3.43 21.87
CA GLU A 255 7.29 -4.27 22.97
C GLU A 255 7.55 -5.77 22.74
N ALA A 256 7.62 -6.21 21.47
CA ALA A 256 7.96 -7.58 21.11
C ALA A 256 9.44 -7.92 21.38
N ASN A 257 10.33 -6.93 21.40
CA ASN A 257 11.76 -7.11 21.70
C ASN A 257 12.09 -6.91 23.19
N ILE A 258 11.30 -6.15 23.94
CA ILE A 258 11.58 -5.79 25.33
C ILE A 258 11.27 -6.94 26.32
N ASP A 259 12.24 -7.32 27.15
CA ASP A 259 12.03 -8.24 28.28
C ASP A 259 11.44 -7.49 29.48
N THR A 260 10.13 -7.59 29.64
CA THR A 260 9.37 -6.94 30.72
C THR A 260 9.83 -7.35 32.12
N ASN A 261 10.53 -8.48 32.29
CA ASN A 261 11.05 -8.91 33.59
C ASN A 261 12.34 -8.19 34.00
N GLN A 262 13.00 -7.47 33.08
CA GLN A 262 14.30 -6.84 33.29
C GLN A 262 14.24 -5.31 33.30
N LEU A 263 13.04 -4.72 33.20
CA LEU A 263 12.85 -3.26 33.15
C LEU A 263 13.37 -2.52 34.39
N GLU A 264 13.34 -3.13 35.57
CA GLU A 264 13.87 -2.52 36.81
C GLU A 264 15.35 -2.12 36.69
N ARG A 265 16.10 -2.75 35.78
CA ARG A 265 17.52 -2.44 35.52
C ARG A 265 17.72 -1.06 34.89
N LEU A 266 16.72 -0.51 34.20
CA LEU A 266 16.80 0.83 33.60
C LEU A 266 16.93 1.94 34.65
N ALA A 267 16.50 1.66 35.89
CA ALA A 267 16.69 2.56 37.03
C ALA A 267 18.12 2.50 37.64
N GLU A 268 18.96 1.54 37.22
CA GLU A 268 20.32 1.43 37.72
C GLU A 268 21.21 2.60 37.23
N PRO A 269 21.89 3.32 38.14
CA PRO A 269 22.70 4.48 37.75
C PRO A 269 23.79 4.17 36.72
N GLY A 270 24.35 2.95 36.76
CA GLY A 270 25.40 2.50 35.86
C GLY A 270 24.90 2.23 34.44
N LEU A 271 23.68 1.70 34.28
CA LEU A 271 23.05 1.54 32.97
C LEU A 271 22.60 2.90 32.43
N HIS A 272 21.95 3.71 33.26
CA HIS A 272 21.51 5.06 32.91
C HIS A 272 22.66 5.94 32.38
N SER A 273 23.82 5.89 33.03
CA SER A 273 25.02 6.64 32.58
C SER A 273 25.59 6.14 31.25
N ARG A 274 25.41 4.84 30.93
CA ARG A 274 25.86 4.26 29.64
C ARG A 274 24.88 4.59 28.51
N ILE A 275 23.57 4.62 28.80
CA ILE A 275 22.56 5.10 27.85
C ILE A 275 22.81 6.58 27.54
N ASP A 276 23.01 7.42 28.57
CA ASP A 276 23.40 8.82 28.38
C ASP A 276 24.65 8.98 27.51
N ALA A 277 25.66 8.13 27.76
CA ALA A 277 26.87 8.13 26.96
C ALA A 277 26.64 7.81 25.48
N ALA A 278 25.70 6.91 25.16
CA ALA A 278 25.33 6.53 23.80
C ALA A 278 24.53 7.62 23.09
N LEU A 279 23.72 8.38 23.82
CA LEU A 279 22.85 9.45 23.29
C LEU A 279 23.57 10.81 23.15
N ARG A 280 24.81 10.95 23.64
CA ARG A 280 25.51 12.24 23.64
C ARG A 280 25.60 12.89 22.25
N GLY A 281 25.13 14.12 22.15
CA GLY A 281 25.22 14.92 20.92
C GLY A 281 24.16 14.59 19.86
N THR A 282 23.10 13.87 20.23
CA THR A 282 21.96 13.51 19.37
C THR A 282 20.72 14.35 19.67
N GLY A 283 20.70 15.08 20.79
CA GLY A 283 19.49 15.78 21.26
C GLY A 283 18.44 14.86 21.91
N ILE A 284 18.58 13.54 21.80
CA ILE A 284 17.67 12.57 22.40
C ILE A 284 17.95 12.45 23.91
N SER A 285 16.90 12.52 24.71
CA SER A 285 16.98 12.51 26.17
C SER A 285 17.01 11.08 26.74
N THR A 286 17.95 10.81 27.65
CA THR A 286 18.05 9.52 28.35
C THR A 286 16.76 9.15 29.08
N SER A 287 16.08 10.13 29.70
CA SER A 287 14.81 9.88 30.39
C SER A 287 13.69 9.51 29.43
N GLU A 288 13.71 10.04 28.21
CA GLU A 288 12.72 9.73 27.18
C GLU A 288 12.90 8.33 26.63
N VAL A 289 14.13 7.95 26.28
CA VAL A 289 14.47 6.61 25.80
C VAL A 289 14.10 5.56 26.85
N VAL A 290 14.45 5.80 28.12
CA VAL A 290 14.07 4.91 29.23
C VAL A 290 12.55 4.79 29.34
N ALA A 291 11.82 5.92 29.32
CA ALA A 291 10.36 5.90 29.43
C ALA A 291 9.67 5.21 28.23
N ARG A 292 10.21 5.34 27.01
CA ARG A 292 9.74 4.62 25.82
C ARG A 292 9.98 3.11 25.92
N ILE A 293 11.14 2.68 26.42
CA ILE A 293 11.44 1.26 26.64
C ILE A 293 10.56 0.68 27.77
N GLU A 294 10.37 1.41 28.88
CA GLU A 294 9.47 0.98 29.95
C GLU A 294 8.01 0.88 29.49
N THR A 295 7.60 1.76 28.59
CA THR A 295 6.24 1.79 28.03
C THR A 295 6.03 0.70 26.97
N GLY A 296 7.02 0.48 26.10
CA GLY A 296 7.00 -0.43 24.95
C GLY A 296 6.02 0.01 23.86
N ALA A 297 6.49 0.09 22.61
CA ALA A 297 5.63 0.36 21.47
C ALA A 297 4.73 -0.85 21.19
N SER A 298 3.40 -0.69 21.34
CA SER A 298 2.43 -1.78 21.16
C SER A 298 2.02 -2.01 19.70
N SER A 299 2.40 -1.12 18.80
CA SER A 299 2.12 -1.21 17.35
C SER A 299 3.27 -0.62 16.55
N ALA A 300 3.35 -1.00 15.27
CA ALA A 300 4.30 -0.42 14.33
C ALA A 300 4.12 1.09 14.19
N ALA A 301 2.88 1.61 14.25
CA ALA A 301 2.60 3.05 14.22
C ALA A 301 3.33 3.82 15.32
N LEU A 302 3.24 3.32 16.56
CA LEU A 302 3.85 3.98 17.73
C LEU A 302 5.37 3.90 17.69
N GLU A 303 5.91 2.75 17.26
CA GLU A 303 7.35 2.58 17.10
C GLU A 303 7.91 3.56 16.06
N HIS A 304 7.27 3.65 14.90
CA HIS A 304 7.66 4.57 13.84
C HIS A 304 7.57 6.03 14.28
N GLN A 305 6.52 6.41 15.03
CA GLN A 305 6.40 7.77 15.57
C GLN A 305 7.59 8.12 16.46
N TRP A 306 7.98 7.24 17.38
CA TRP A 306 9.13 7.50 18.26
C TRP A 306 10.47 7.56 17.53
N ILE A 307 10.63 6.76 16.48
CA ILE A 307 11.83 6.78 15.62
C ILE A 307 11.89 8.11 14.84
N ALA A 308 10.76 8.55 14.27
CA ALA A 308 10.67 9.84 13.58
C ALA A 308 10.99 11.01 14.52
N ASP A 309 10.45 11.00 15.74
CA ASP A 309 10.77 12.01 16.75
C ASP A 309 12.28 12.04 17.09
N ASP A 310 12.93 10.87 17.16
CA ASP A 310 14.36 10.78 17.41
C ASP A 310 15.18 11.31 16.23
N LEU A 311 14.74 11.02 15.00
CA LEU A 311 15.36 11.54 13.78
C LEU A 311 15.30 13.08 13.73
N SER A 312 14.14 13.67 14.07
CA SER A 312 13.99 15.13 14.17
C SER A 312 14.93 15.72 15.22
N LYS A 313 15.09 15.10 16.39
CA LYS A 313 16.02 15.58 17.43
C LYS A 313 17.48 15.49 16.99
N VAL A 314 17.86 14.42 16.29
CA VAL A 314 19.20 14.27 15.71
C VAL A 314 19.47 15.39 14.71
N ALA A 315 18.50 15.66 13.84
CA ALA A 315 18.61 16.72 12.85
C ALA A 315 18.75 18.10 13.49
N GLU A 316 17.90 18.43 14.47
CA GLU A 316 17.98 19.68 15.23
C GLU A 316 19.33 19.84 15.97
N ALA A 317 19.81 18.77 16.62
CA ALA A 317 21.07 18.80 17.36
C ALA A 317 22.30 18.97 16.46
N ARG A 318 22.18 18.62 15.17
CA ARG A 318 23.25 18.66 14.16
C ARG A 318 23.06 19.76 13.11
N ASP A 319 22.01 20.59 13.24
CA ASP A 319 21.65 21.64 12.28
C ASP A 319 21.44 21.10 10.85
N LEU A 320 20.83 19.91 10.75
CA LEU A 320 20.56 19.21 9.50
C LEU A 320 19.15 19.54 9.02
N ASN A 321 19.00 19.85 7.72
CA ASN A 321 17.69 20.06 7.14
C ASN A 321 17.14 18.75 6.57
N LEU A 322 16.17 18.14 7.24
CA LEU A 322 15.52 16.89 6.78
C LEU A 322 14.89 17.00 5.38
N GLU A 323 14.63 18.22 4.88
CA GLU A 323 14.18 18.43 3.51
C GLU A 323 15.26 18.17 2.44
N ARG A 324 16.53 18.06 2.85
CA ARG A 324 17.65 17.73 1.97
C ARG A 324 18.04 16.27 2.18
N ARG A 325 18.04 15.51 1.09
CA ARG A 325 18.38 14.07 1.09
C ARG A 325 19.71 13.76 1.79
N ALA A 326 20.77 14.53 1.52
CA ALA A 326 22.09 14.31 2.14
C ALA A 326 22.09 14.57 3.66
N ASP A 327 21.37 15.59 4.12
CA ASP A 327 21.25 15.93 5.54
C ASP A 327 20.38 14.89 6.27
N LEU A 328 19.34 14.40 5.59
CA LEU A 328 18.45 13.34 6.04
C LEU A 328 19.16 11.98 6.15
N GLU A 329 19.93 11.59 5.12
CA GLU A 329 20.79 10.39 5.13
C GLU A 329 21.77 10.46 6.30
N GLN A 330 22.47 11.59 6.45
CA GLN A 330 23.35 11.80 7.60
C GLN A 330 22.63 11.73 8.97
N ALA A 331 21.42 12.29 9.09
CA ALA A 331 20.65 12.20 10.33
C ALA A 331 20.25 10.75 10.65
N ARG A 332 19.93 9.96 9.61
CA ARG A 332 19.61 8.54 9.74
C ARG A 332 20.80 7.70 10.15
N ASP A 333 21.97 7.91 9.52
CA ASP A 333 23.18 7.17 9.86
C ASP A 333 23.52 7.35 11.34
N ILE A 334 23.44 8.61 11.81
CA ILE A 334 23.65 8.96 13.22
C ILE A 334 22.62 8.26 14.11
N LEU A 335 21.34 8.29 13.74
CA LEU A 335 20.28 7.64 14.51
C LEU A 335 20.45 6.11 14.55
N ASN A 336 20.79 5.50 13.42
CA ASN A 336 21.04 4.07 13.29
C ASN A 336 22.23 3.64 14.17
N ASP A 337 23.35 4.37 14.11
CA ASP A 337 24.52 4.13 14.96
C ASP A 337 24.17 4.16 16.45
N VAL A 338 23.31 5.10 16.84
CA VAL A 338 22.81 5.24 18.21
C VAL A 338 21.92 4.05 18.58
N HIS A 339 20.95 3.69 17.74
CA HIS A 339 20.06 2.56 17.97
C HIS A 339 20.80 1.23 18.01
N VAL A 340 21.80 1.01 17.16
CA VAL A 340 22.70 -0.16 17.22
C VAL A 340 23.47 -0.19 18.54
N THR A 341 24.00 0.96 18.97
CA THR A 341 24.75 1.07 20.24
C THR A 341 23.84 0.80 21.44
N LEU A 342 22.62 1.35 21.44
CA LEU A 342 21.61 1.12 22.47
C LEU A 342 21.14 -0.34 22.47
N GLY A 343 20.83 -0.89 21.30
CA GLY A 343 20.40 -2.27 21.13
C GLY A 343 21.42 -3.26 21.67
N THR A 344 22.68 -3.11 21.28
CA THR A 344 23.80 -3.93 21.78
C THR A 344 24.00 -3.78 23.29
N LEU A 345 23.89 -2.56 23.82
CA LEU A 345 24.01 -2.29 25.25
C LEU A 345 22.87 -2.97 26.03
N LEU A 346 21.63 -2.79 25.58
CA LEU A 346 20.43 -3.26 26.27
C LEU A 346 20.24 -4.77 26.15
N GLU A 347 20.67 -5.39 25.05
CA GLU A 347 20.72 -6.85 24.89
C GLU A 347 21.72 -7.48 25.86
N ARG A 348 22.94 -6.93 25.98
CA ARG A 348 23.94 -7.39 26.97
C ARG A 348 23.45 -7.25 28.41
N GLU A 349 22.61 -6.25 28.66
CA GLU A 349 21.96 -6.01 29.94
C GLU A 349 20.61 -6.73 30.04
N ASN A 350 20.30 -7.66 29.14
CA ASN A 350 19.08 -8.48 29.08
C ASN A 350 17.77 -7.67 29.10
N VAL A 351 17.79 -6.36 28.84
CA VAL A 351 16.59 -5.52 28.74
C VAL A 351 15.89 -5.78 27.40
N LEU A 352 16.66 -6.03 26.34
CA LEU A 352 16.15 -6.48 25.04
C LEU A 352 16.47 -7.95 24.81
N ARG A 353 15.59 -8.65 24.08
CA ARG A 353 15.78 -10.04 23.65
C ARG A 353 16.78 -10.16 22.51
N ARG A 354 16.85 -9.13 21.66
CA ARG A 354 17.75 -9.00 20.51
C ARG A 354 18.31 -7.58 20.48
N ASP A 355 19.55 -7.46 20.00
CA ASP A 355 20.23 -6.16 19.83
C ASP A 355 19.72 -5.36 18.62
N GLY A 356 18.89 -5.99 17.76
CA GLY A 356 18.33 -5.36 16.57
C GLY A 356 19.30 -5.25 15.41
N VAL A 357 20.52 -5.82 15.52
CA VAL A 357 21.54 -5.76 14.48
C VAL A 357 21.33 -6.90 13.47
N MET A 358 21.14 -6.57 12.19
CA MET A 358 21.05 -7.55 11.09
C MET A 358 22.44 -7.74 10.43
N GLU A 359 22.78 -8.96 9.98
CA GLU A 359 24.11 -9.25 9.36
C GLU A 359 24.21 -8.68 7.92
N ALA A 360 25.23 -7.85 7.65
CA ALA A 360 25.34 -6.91 6.51
C ALA A 360 25.70 -7.45 5.10
N GLU A 361 25.71 -8.76 4.86
CA GLU A 361 25.76 -9.32 3.50
C GLU A 361 24.66 -10.38 3.40
N PRO A 362 23.78 -10.37 2.38
CA PRO A 362 22.78 -11.42 2.24
C PRO A 362 23.53 -12.75 2.22
N VAL A 363 23.02 -13.77 2.93
CA VAL A 363 23.72 -15.07 3.09
C VAL A 363 24.21 -15.63 1.74
N SER A 364 23.49 -15.29 0.67
CA SER A 364 23.78 -15.67 -0.72
C SER A 364 25.00 -14.99 -1.37
N GLU A 365 25.59 -13.96 -0.75
CA GLU A 365 26.79 -13.24 -1.21
C GLU A 365 28.04 -13.57 -0.39
N ARG A 366 27.88 -13.86 0.91
CA ARG A 366 28.97 -14.23 1.84
C ARG A 366 29.70 -15.50 1.44
N PHE A 367 28.93 -16.49 1.01
CA PHE A 367 29.41 -17.78 0.57
C PHE A 367 28.47 -18.33 -0.49
N HIS A 368 28.89 -19.38 -1.19
CA HIS A 368 28.07 -20.02 -2.19
C HIS A 368 26.89 -20.75 -1.53
N TYR A 369 25.76 -20.06 -1.43
CA TYR A 369 24.57 -20.53 -0.72
C TYR A 369 23.80 -21.57 -1.53
N HIS A 370 23.33 -22.61 -0.83
CA HIS A 370 22.36 -23.56 -1.37
C HIS A 370 21.43 -24.04 -0.26
N ARG A 371 20.12 -23.81 -0.42
CA ARG A 371 19.09 -24.08 0.59
C ARG A 371 19.16 -25.49 1.17
N ASP A 372 19.24 -26.52 0.32
CA ASP A 372 19.27 -27.91 0.80
C ASP A 372 20.58 -28.26 1.52
N ALA A 373 21.67 -27.56 1.22
CA ALA A 373 22.94 -27.77 1.90
C ALA A 373 22.90 -27.19 3.31
N VAL A 374 22.29 -26.00 3.47
CA VAL A 374 22.04 -25.39 4.78
C VAL A 374 21.11 -26.26 5.61
N ARG A 375 19.97 -26.71 5.05
CA ARG A 375 19.05 -27.63 5.75
C ARG A 375 19.72 -28.93 6.21
N ALA A 376 20.60 -29.49 5.39
CA ALA A 376 21.36 -30.67 5.77
C ALA A 376 22.32 -30.37 6.94
N MET A 377 23.00 -29.22 6.91
CA MET A 377 23.89 -28.78 7.98
C MET A 377 23.14 -28.45 9.27
N GLU A 378 21.99 -27.78 9.21
CA GLU A 378 21.11 -27.58 10.36
C GLU A 378 20.74 -28.92 11.01
N GLY A 379 20.48 -29.96 10.20
CA GLY A 379 20.23 -31.32 10.70
C GLY A 379 21.40 -31.85 11.53
N THR A 380 22.64 -31.61 11.10
CA THR A 380 23.87 -31.95 11.83
C THR A 380 23.98 -31.13 13.13
N ILE A 381 23.76 -29.82 13.08
CA ILE A 381 23.81 -28.94 14.27
C ILE A 381 22.76 -29.37 15.30
N ARG A 382 21.53 -29.68 14.88
CA ARG A 382 20.49 -30.20 15.77
C ARG A 382 20.87 -31.55 16.39
N GLN A 383 21.66 -32.39 15.71
CA GLN A 383 22.18 -33.64 16.29
C GLN A 383 23.27 -33.38 17.33
N GLU A 384 24.19 -32.45 17.07
CA GLU A 384 25.24 -32.04 18.00
C GLU A 384 24.64 -31.42 19.28
N MET A 385 23.67 -30.51 19.15
CA MET A 385 22.97 -29.92 20.31
C MET A 385 22.25 -30.96 21.18
N ARG A 386 21.69 -32.02 20.57
CA ARG A 386 21.12 -33.14 21.34
C ARG A 386 22.21 -33.96 22.05
N ALA A 387 23.36 -34.15 21.42
CA ALA A 387 24.50 -34.82 22.04
C ALA A 387 25.04 -34.02 23.24
N ASP A 388 24.94 -32.69 23.19
CA ASP A 388 25.29 -31.76 24.28
C ASP A 388 24.21 -31.68 25.38
N GLY A 389 23.14 -32.45 25.28
CA GLY A 389 22.13 -32.62 26.33
C GLY A 389 20.89 -31.73 26.22
N LEU A 390 20.72 -30.97 25.12
CA LEU A 390 19.49 -30.19 24.90
C LEU A 390 18.32 -31.08 24.47
N THR A 391 17.12 -30.74 24.97
CA THR A 391 15.86 -31.38 24.55
C THR A 391 15.39 -30.86 23.19
N ALA A 392 14.48 -31.59 22.54
CA ALA A 392 13.92 -31.17 21.25
C ALA A 392 13.23 -29.79 21.32
N GLN A 393 12.46 -29.53 22.39
CA GLN A 393 11.78 -28.25 22.59
C GLN A 393 12.78 -27.10 22.74
N GLN A 394 13.83 -27.28 23.55
CA GLN A 394 14.85 -26.24 23.73
C GLN A 394 15.64 -25.94 22.45
N ILE A 395 15.76 -26.90 21.54
CA ILE A 395 16.38 -26.69 20.23
C ILE A 395 15.42 -25.95 19.30
N GLU A 396 14.13 -26.26 19.34
CA GLU A 396 13.08 -25.57 18.57
C GLU A 396 12.93 -24.10 19.03
N ASP A 397 12.96 -23.85 20.34
CA ASP A 397 12.98 -22.50 20.91
C ASP A 397 14.25 -21.69 20.52
N ARG A 398 15.26 -22.36 19.96
CA ARG A 398 16.56 -21.81 19.54
C ARG A 398 16.82 -22.08 18.05
N ASP A 399 15.76 -22.20 17.23
CA ASP A 399 15.90 -22.55 15.82
C ASP A 399 16.80 -21.56 15.04
N TRP A 400 16.74 -20.28 15.40
CA TRP A 400 17.63 -19.24 14.85
C TRP A 400 19.12 -19.54 15.10
N GLU A 401 19.48 -20.09 16.27
CA GLU A 401 20.86 -20.45 16.61
C GLU A 401 21.33 -21.64 15.75
N VAL A 402 20.42 -22.56 15.43
CA VAL A 402 20.70 -23.69 14.54
C VAL A 402 21.04 -23.20 13.15
N VAL A 403 20.24 -22.28 12.59
CA VAL A 403 20.44 -21.71 11.26
C VAL A 403 21.77 -20.95 11.20
N SER A 404 22.00 -20.02 12.15
CA SER A 404 23.24 -19.24 12.19
C SER A 404 24.50 -20.10 12.34
N ARG A 405 24.47 -21.14 13.20
CA ARG A 405 25.59 -22.09 13.33
C ARG A 405 25.82 -22.90 12.05
N ALA A 406 24.75 -23.28 11.35
CA ALA A 406 24.85 -24.03 10.10
C ALA A 406 25.48 -23.19 8.99
N GLU A 407 25.04 -21.95 8.82
CA GLU A 407 25.56 -21.01 7.82
C GLU A 407 27.02 -20.67 8.11
N ARG A 408 27.36 -20.30 9.34
CA ARG A 408 28.75 -19.99 9.74
C ARG A 408 29.70 -21.16 9.54
N ARG A 409 29.25 -22.39 9.82
CA ARG A 409 30.05 -23.59 9.58
C ARG A 409 30.29 -23.83 8.10
N ILE A 410 29.24 -23.73 7.28
CA ILE A 410 29.36 -23.83 5.83
C ILE A 410 30.32 -22.78 5.30
N GLU A 411 30.14 -21.52 5.67
CA GLU A 411 30.98 -20.41 5.25
C GLU A 411 32.46 -20.65 5.60
N THR A 412 32.73 -21.13 6.81
CA THR A 412 34.09 -21.45 7.26
C THR A 412 34.70 -22.61 6.48
N GLU A 413 33.93 -23.69 6.24
CA GLU A 413 34.37 -24.84 5.45
C GLU A 413 34.62 -24.46 3.98
N GLN A 414 33.75 -23.64 3.38
CA GLN A 414 33.92 -23.12 2.01
C GLN A 414 35.16 -22.24 1.89
N ARG A 415 35.33 -21.27 2.79
CA ARG A 415 36.48 -20.35 2.77
C ARG A 415 37.80 -21.10 2.85
N ALA A 416 37.91 -22.05 3.77
CA ALA A 416 39.11 -22.87 3.94
C ALA A 416 39.44 -23.69 2.67
N TYR A 417 38.42 -24.19 1.95
CA TYR A 417 38.62 -24.91 0.70
C TYR A 417 39.03 -23.98 -0.46
N LEU A 418 38.36 -22.83 -0.59
CA LEU A 418 38.56 -21.87 -1.68
C LEU A 418 39.90 -21.14 -1.58
N GLU A 419 40.43 -20.92 -0.37
CA GLU A 419 41.80 -20.40 -0.18
C GLU A 419 42.88 -21.27 -0.84
N ALA A 420 42.65 -22.58 -0.94
CA ALA A 420 43.55 -23.52 -1.61
C ALA A 420 43.28 -23.66 -3.13
N HIS A 421 42.18 -23.11 -3.63
CA HIS A 421 41.69 -23.27 -5.01
C HIS A 421 41.34 -21.91 -5.63
N PRO A 422 42.34 -21.05 -5.95
CA PRO A 422 42.13 -19.69 -6.44
C PRO A 422 41.55 -19.63 -7.87
N ASP A 423 41.51 -20.77 -8.56
CA ASP A 423 40.86 -20.95 -9.86
C ASP A 423 39.33 -20.96 -9.77
N LEU A 424 38.77 -21.28 -8.61
CA LEU A 424 37.33 -21.22 -8.35
C LEU A 424 36.89 -19.79 -8.00
N LEU A 425 35.60 -19.52 -8.18
CA LEU A 425 35.01 -18.27 -7.72
C LEU A 425 35.06 -18.23 -6.18
N ALA A 426 35.62 -17.17 -5.60
CA ALA A 426 35.85 -17.10 -4.15
C ALA A 426 34.58 -16.72 -3.38
N ARG A 427 33.82 -15.75 -3.92
CA ARG A 427 32.51 -15.37 -3.38
C ARG A 427 31.51 -15.08 -4.51
N PRO A 428 30.21 -15.31 -4.31
CA PRO A 428 29.18 -14.86 -5.26
C PRO A 428 29.21 -13.34 -5.51
N GLY A 429 29.48 -12.54 -4.46
CA GLY A 429 29.56 -11.07 -4.54
C GLY A 429 30.67 -10.55 -5.47
N ASP A 430 31.67 -11.38 -5.81
CA ASP A 430 32.73 -11.00 -6.76
C ASP A 430 32.19 -10.84 -8.20
N VAL A 431 30.98 -11.31 -8.50
CA VAL A 431 30.40 -11.32 -9.86
C VAL A 431 28.94 -10.87 -9.91
N ILE A 432 28.18 -11.06 -8.83
CA ILE A 432 26.78 -10.68 -8.73
C ILE A 432 26.62 -9.64 -7.63
N ASP A 433 26.00 -8.52 -7.94
CA ASP A 433 25.47 -7.57 -6.96
C ASP A 433 23.98 -7.86 -6.72
N ARG A 434 23.63 -8.13 -5.47
CA ARG A 434 22.25 -8.24 -4.98
C ARG A 434 22.00 -7.25 -3.83
N SER A 435 22.81 -6.20 -3.71
CA SER A 435 22.61 -5.13 -2.73
C SER A 435 21.31 -4.34 -2.96
N GLU A 436 20.80 -4.33 -4.20
CA GLU A 436 19.47 -3.79 -4.52
C GLU A 436 18.38 -4.89 -4.48
N PRO A 437 17.31 -4.73 -3.66
CA PRO A 437 16.19 -5.66 -3.65
C PRO A 437 15.55 -5.81 -5.04
N TYR A 438 15.27 -7.06 -5.42
CA TYR A 438 14.65 -7.42 -6.72
C TYR A 438 15.48 -7.10 -7.96
N ARG A 439 16.74 -6.71 -7.79
CA ARG A 439 17.64 -6.37 -8.89
C ARG A 439 18.98 -7.05 -8.70
N GLU A 440 19.18 -8.14 -9.42
CA GLU A 440 20.49 -8.76 -9.52
C GLU A 440 21.23 -8.16 -10.71
N THR A 441 22.44 -7.63 -10.50
CA THR A 441 23.28 -7.10 -11.60
C THR A 441 24.65 -7.75 -11.61
N ILE A 442 25.28 -7.80 -12.78
CA ILE A 442 26.64 -8.32 -12.92
C ILE A 442 27.66 -7.21 -12.59
N THR A 443 28.45 -7.39 -11.53
CA THR A 443 29.53 -6.46 -11.14
C THR A 443 30.77 -6.61 -12.01
N ASP A 444 31.14 -7.86 -12.32
CA ASP A 444 32.28 -8.19 -13.17
C ASP A 444 31.82 -8.91 -14.45
N ALA A 445 31.60 -8.11 -15.49
CA ALA A 445 31.20 -8.61 -16.80
C ALA A 445 32.23 -9.56 -17.44
N ALA A 446 33.53 -9.38 -17.15
CA ALA A 446 34.58 -10.23 -17.70
C ALA A 446 34.53 -11.62 -17.05
N ARG A 447 34.45 -11.67 -15.72
CA ARG A 447 34.32 -12.91 -14.96
C ARG A 447 33.00 -13.62 -15.24
N ALA A 448 31.88 -12.90 -15.31
CA ALA A 448 30.61 -13.48 -15.74
C ALA A 448 30.71 -14.12 -17.13
N SER A 449 31.43 -13.48 -18.07
CA SER A 449 31.63 -14.03 -19.42
C SER A 449 32.47 -15.32 -19.44
N GLU A 450 33.39 -15.47 -18.48
CA GLU A 450 34.15 -16.71 -18.30
C GLU A 450 33.27 -17.83 -17.75
N ILE A 451 32.45 -17.51 -16.74
CA ILE A 451 31.49 -18.45 -16.15
C ILE A 451 30.49 -18.94 -17.20
N THR A 452 29.90 -18.05 -18.00
CA THR A 452 28.97 -18.45 -19.08
C THR A 452 29.64 -19.41 -20.07
N ARG A 453 30.86 -19.10 -20.53
CA ARG A 453 31.62 -19.98 -21.44
C ARG A 453 31.95 -21.34 -20.81
N GLU A 454 32.18 -21.37 -19.50
CA GLU A 454 32.40 -22.63 -18.78
C GLU A 454 31.12 -23.44 -18.68
N VAL A 455 30.00 -22.80 -18.31
CA VAL A 455 28.67 -23.43 -18.27
C VAL A 455 28.30 -24.00 -19.64
N ASP A 456 28.52 -23.27 -20.73
CA ASP A 456 28.23 -23.75 -22.09
C ASP A 456 28.98 -25.05 -22.42
N ARG A 457 30.26 -25.15 -22.02
CA ARG A 457 31.05 -26.37 -22.19
C ARG A 457 30.55 -27.52 -21.32
N ILE A 458 30.14 -27.24 -20.08
CA ILE A 458 29.59 -28.24 -19.15
C ILE A 458 28.26 -28.80 -19.68
N MET A 459 27.46 -27.94 -20.31
CA MET A 459 26.17 -28.28 -20.88
C MET A 459 26.27 -28.98 -22.25
N GLU A 460 27.44 -28.91 -22.92
CA GLU A 460 27.67 -29.55 -24.21
C GLU A 460 27.45 -31.08 -24.12
N GLY A 461 26.44 -31.58 -24.84
CA GLY A 461 26.08 -33.00 -24.85
C GLY A 461 25.21 -33.48 -23.69
N ARG A 462 24.77 -32.59 -22.78
CA ARG A 462 23.76 -32.90 -21.76
C ARG A 462 22.33 -32.73 -22.30
N ASP A 463 21.37 -33.36 -21.62
CA ASP A 463 19.95 -33.20 -21.96
C ASP A 463 19.51 -31.75 -21.68
N VAL A 464 18.73 -31.17 -22.60
CA VAL A 464 18.23 -29.77 -22.52
C VAL A 464 17.42 -29.50 -21.25
N ARG A 465 16.84 -30.53 -20.62
CA ARG A 465 16.09 -30.40 -19.36
C ARG A 465 16.96 -30.45 -18.11
N THR A 466 18.27 -30.67 -18.25
CA THR A 466 19.20 -30.68 -17.11
C THR A 466 19.36 -29.25 -16.59
N PRO A 467 18.98 -28.94 -15.34
CA PRO A 467 19.18 -27.59 -14.82
C PRO A 467 20.67 -27.29 -14.68
N VAL A 468 21.08 -26.07 -15.07
CA VAL A 468 22.48 -25.62 -15.07
C VAL A 468 23.16 -25.87 -13.72
N ALA A 469 22.48 -25.52 -12.62
CA ALA A 469 23.03 -25.70 -11.27
C ALA A 469 23.46 -27.15 -10.99
N TYR A 470 22.63 -28.14 -11.36
CA TYR A 470 22.97 -29.56 -11.17
C TYR A 470 24.12 -30.00 -12.08
N ALA A 471 24.12 -29.56 -13.34
CA ALA A 471 25.16 -29.92 -14.28
C ALA A 471 26.55 -29.42 -13.83
N VAL A 472 26.60 -28.17 -13.36
CA VAL A 472 27.81 -27.55 -12.79
C VAL A 472 28.22 -28.24 -11.50
N THR A 473 27.30 -28.54 -10.59
CA THR A 473 27.60 -29.29 -9.36
C THR A 473 28.23 -30.66 -9.66
N ASP A 474 27.69 -31.41 -10.62
CA ASP A 474 28.21 -32.73 -11.00
C ASP A 474 29.60 -32.63 -11.63
N ASP A 475 29.81 -31.63 -12.50
CA ASP A 475 31.10 -31.39 -13.15
C ASP A 475 32.18 -30.98 -12.13
N LEU A 476 31.87 -30.05 -11.22
CA LEU A 476 32.78 -29.63 -10.16
C LEU A 476 33.16 -30.78 -9.23
N ARG A 477 32.21 -31.65 -8.87
CA ARG A 477 32.51 -32.86 -8.07
C ARG A 477 33.41 -33.85 -8.81
N ALA A 478 33.30 -33.93 -10.13
CA ALA A 478 34.16 -34.79 -10.94
C ALA A 478 35.58 -34.22 -11.07
N ARG A 479 35.72 -32.90 -11.22
CA ARG A 479 37.01 -32.20 -11.30
C ARG A 479 37.73 -32.10 -9.95
N TYR A 480 36.98 -31.94 -8.87
CA TYR A 480 37.48 -31.76 -7.50
C TYR A 480 36.84 -32.80 -6.57
N PRO A 481 37.36 -34.05 -6.52
CA PRO A 481 36.74 -35.15 -5.77
C PRO A 481 36.67 -34.95 -4.24
N ASP A 482 37.51 -34.06 -3.70
CA ASP A 482 37.56 -33.71 -2.28
C ASP A 482 36.72 -32.47 -1.92
N MET A 483 36.07 -31.84 -2.92
CA MET A 483 35.24 -30.66 -2.71
C MET A 483 34.06 -30.96 -1.78
N PRO A 484 33.83 -30.14 -0.73
CA PRO A 484 32.68 -30.29 0.14
C PRO A 484 31.37 -30.26 -0.66
N SER A 485 30.45 -31.18 -0.32
CA SER A 485 29.19 -31.32 -1.05
C SER A 485 28.31 -30.08 -1.05
N HIS A 486 28.40 -29.26 0.00
CA HIS A 486 27.70 -27.97 0.11
C HIS A 486 28.33 -26.90 -0.81
N LEU A 487 29.66 -26.90 -0.97
CA LEU A 487 30.37 -25.97 -1.84
C LEU A 487 30.07 -26.24 -3.32
N ALA A 488 30.11 -27.51 -3.74
CA ALA A 488 29.79 -27.88 -5.13
C ALA A 488 28.35 -27.49 -5.53
N ARG A 489 27.40 -27.62 -4.59
CA ARG A 489 26.00 -27.20 -4.78
C ARG A 489 25.86 -25.69 -4.80
N GLY A 490 26.55 -25.00 -3.89
CA GLY A 490 26.60 -23.55 -3.86
C GLY A 490 27.15 -22.98 -5.16
N LEU A 491 28.33 -23.42 -5.60
CA LEU A 491 28.96 -22.96 -6.84
C LEU A 491 28.06 -23.22 -8.05
N GLY A 492 27.39 -24.38 -8.09
CA GLY A 492 26.39 -24.67 -9.11
C GLY A 492 25.25 -23.64 -9.13
N ALA A 493 24.70 -23.29 -7.97
CA ALA A 493 23.66 -22.27 -7.85
C ALA A 493 24.16 -20.88 -8.26
N THR A 494 25.36 -20.49 -7.83
CA THR A 494 25.98 -19.20 -8.24
C THR A 494 26.18 -19.13 -9.74
N TYR A 495 26.71 -20.19 -10.37
CA TYR A 495 26.97 -20.20 -11.82
C TYR A 495 25.67 -20.16 -12.62
N ALA A 496 24.61 -20.83 -12.15
CA ALA A 496 23.29 -20.75 -12.75
C ALA A 496 22.72 -19.32 -12.67
N ALA A 497 22.82 -18.66 -11.52
CA ALA A 497 22.37 -17.29 -11.34
C ALA A 497 23.09 -16.31 -12.28
N VAL A 498 24.42 -16.41 -12.42
CA VAL A 498 25.19 -15.59 -13.38
C VAL A 498 24.65 -15.73 -14.81
N VAL A 499 24.32 -16.95 -15.24
CA VAL A 499 23.78 -17.20 -16.59
C VAL A 499 22.36 -16.64 -16.74
N GLU A 500 21.49 -16.83 -15.74
CA GLU A 500 20.12 -16.31 -15.78
C GLU A 500 20.06 -14.78 -15.84
N ILE A 501 20.90 -14.08 -15.06
CA ILE A 501 21.01 -12.62 -15.08
C ILE A 501 21.48 -12.17 -16.47
N ARG A 502 22.53 -12.80 -17.01
CA ARG A 502 23.07 -12.48 -18.34
C ARG A 502 22.04 -12.67 -19.46
N ASP A 503 21.33 -13.79 -19.44
CA ASP A 503 20.30 -14.08 -20.44
C ASP A 503 19.17 -13.05 -20.39
N THR A 504 18.79 -12.64 -19.18
CA THR A 504 17.79 -11.59 -18.95
C THR A 504 18.26 -10.23 -19.49
N GLU A 505 19.51 -9.84 -19.21
CA GLU A 505 20.12 -8.61 -19.74
C GLU A 505 20.17 -8.61 -21.28
N VAL A 506 20.57 -9.72 -21.89
CA VAL A 506 20.63 -9.89 -23.34
C VAL A 506 19.23 -9.83 -23.97
N ILE A 507 18.23 -10.49 -23.38
CA ILE A 507 16.84 -10.42 -23.83
C ILE A 507 16.33 -8.98 -23.79
N ASN A 508 16.59 -8.27 -22.68
CA ASN A 508 16.21 -6.87 -22.52
C ASN A 508 16.96 -5.94 -23.48
N GLN A 509 18.21 -6.23 -23.81
CA GLN A 509 18.97 -5.49 -24.83
C GLN A 509 18.39 -5.73 -26.22
N VAL A 510 18.13 -6.97 -26.61
CA VAL A 510 17.52 -7.31 -27.91
C VAL A 510 16.14 -6.69 -28.04
N ARG A 511 15.35 -6.67 -26.96
CA ARG A 511 14.05 -5.98 -26.92
C ARG A 511 14.20 -4.49 -27.21
N ARG A 512 15.11 -3.79 -26.50
CA ARG A 512 15.41 -2.37 -26.72
C ARG A 512 15.93 -2.08 -28.13
N GLU A 513 16.81 -2.93 -28.66
CA GLU A 513 17.32 -2.79 -30.03
C GLU A 513 16.22 -3.03 -31.07
N THR A 514 15.28 -3.95 -30.81
CA THR A 514 14.13 -4.22 -31.68
C THR A 514 13.13 -3.06 -31.65
N GLU A 515 12.83 -2.52 -30.47
CA GLU A 515 12.00 -1.32 -30.29
C GLU A 515 12.60 -0.10 -31.00
N MET A 516 13.93 0.10 -30.90
CA MET A 516 14.65 1.14 -31.64
C MET A 516 14.60 0.93 -33.16
N ARG A 517 14.66 -0.33 -33.62
CA ARG A 517 14.62 -0.67 -35.05
C ARG A 517 13.22 -0.57 -35.65
N GLU A 518 12.19 -0.89 -34.89
CA GLU A 518 10.79 -0.67 -35.24
C GLU A 518 10.43 0.83 -35.21
N GLY A 519 11.00 1.59 -34.27
CA GLY A 519 10.92 3.06 -34.24
C GLY A 519 11.59 3.75 -35.42
N LEU A 520 12.63 3.14 -36.02
CA LEU A 520 13.32 3.64 -37.22
C LEU A 520 12.71 3.16 -38.56
N GLY A 521 11.59 2.43 -38.52
CA GLY A 521 10.87 1.92 -39.69
C GLY A 521 9.96 2.91 -40.43
N VAL A 522 9.78 4.14 -39.93
CA VAL A 522 8.95 5.17 -40.59
C VAL A 522 9.84 6.17 -41.34
N GLY A 523 10.39 5.71 -42.46
CA GLY A 523 11.07 6.58 -43.43
C GLY A 523 10.09 7.52 -44.15
N THR A 524 10.46 8.80 -44.20
CA THR A 524 9.88 9.93 -44.97
C THR A 524 8.65 10.65 -44.40
N ARG A 525 8.80 11.25 -43.22
CA ARG A 525 7.94 12.36 -42.77
C ARG A 525 8.47 13.76 -43.19
N ASP A 526 9.73 13.85 -43.62
CA ASP A 526 10.34 15.11 -44.09
C ASP A 526 9.76 15.66 -45.40
N ALA A 527 9.03 14.84 -46.19
CA ALA A 527 8.35 15.32 -47.39
C ALA A 527 6.95 15.95 -47.10
N LEU A 528 6.42 15.79 -45.89
CA LEU A 528 5.09 16.28 -45.50
C LEU A 528 5.11 17.49 -44.54
N LEU A 529 6.28 17.85 -44.00
CA LEU A 529 6.45 18.94 -43.04
C LEU A 529 6.56 20.35 -43.67
N ALA A 530 6.32 20.50 -44.98
CA ALA A 530 6.28 21.80 -45.64
C ALA A 530 4.89 22.45 -45.69
N ALA A 531 3.84 21.84 -45.14
CA ALA A 531 2.51 22.45 -45.12
C ALA A 531 1.69 22.07 -43.88
N ARG A 532 1.19 23.10 -43.18
CA ARG A 532 0.38 23.12 -41.93
C ARG A 532 1.20 22.92 -40.65
N GLY A 533 1.31 23.86 -39.72
CA GLY A 533 0.37 24.92 -39.35
C GLY A 533 -0.68 24.36 -38.38
N GLU A 534 -0.32 24.43 -37.08
CA GLU A 534 -1.16 24.33 -35.88
C GLU A 534 -2.06 23.09 -35.70
N THR A 535 -1.55 22.10 -34.95
CA THR A 535 -2.20 21.32 -33.85
C THR A 535 -1.44 19.98 -33.66
N ALA A 536 -0.71 19.83 -32.55
CA ALA A 536 0.02 18.59 -32.24
C ALA A 536 -0.91 17.51 -31.63
N PRO A 537 -0.77 16.22 -32.03
CA PRO A 537 -1.57 15.10 -31.52
C PRO A 537 -1.21 14.72 -30.07
N GLN A 538 -2.10 13.96 -29.43
CA GLN A 538 -2.05 13.61 -28.00
C GLN A 538 -0.83 12.75 -27.61
N SER A 539 -0.30 11.92 -28.54
CA SER A 539 0.91 11.12 -28.31
C SER A 539 2.16 11.99 -28.12
N ASP A 540 2.32 13.03 -28.96
CA ASP A 540 3.43 14.00 -28.91
C ASP A 540 3.46 14.82 -27.60
N ARG A 541 2.37 14.79 -26.82
CA ARG A 541 2.22 15.50 -25.54
C ARG A 541 2.52 14.61 -24.35
N THR A 542 2.07 13.35 -24.38
CA THR A 542 2.40 12.36 -23.36
C THR A 542 3.91 12.08 -23.34
N ASP A 543 4.54 12.05 -24.51
CA ASP A 543 5.99 11.85 -24.63
C ASP A 543 6.78 13.00 -23.97
N ARG A 544 6.32 14.26 -24.12
CA ARG A 544 6.96 15.43 -23.48
C ARG A 544 6.82 15.46 -21.96
N LEU A 545 5.65 15.07 -21.42
CA LEU A 545 5.49 15.00 -19.97
C LEU A 545 6.36 13.90 -19.37
N ALA A 546 6.46 12.75 -20.03
CA ALA A 546 7.34 11.67 -19.62
C ALA A 546 8.81 12.11 -19.60
N ASP A 547 9.24 12.88 -20.61
CA ASP A 547 10.60 13.44 -20.67
C ASP A 547 10.86 14.45 -19.54
N GLU A 548 9.91 15.34 -19.23
CA GLU A 548 10.04 16.32 -18.13
C GLU A 548 10.02 15.66 -16.76
N ILE A 549 9.14 14.67 -16.54
CA ILE A 549 9.11 13.89 -15.29
C ILE A 549 10.41 13.11 -15.13
N ALA A 550 10.92 12.47 -16.18
CA ALA A 550 12.18 11.75 -16.14
C ALA A 550 13.35 12.70 -15.78
N ARG A 551 13.40 13.90 -16.38
CA ARG A 551 14.41 14.92 -16.04
C ARG A 551 14.32 15.38 -14.58
N VAL A 552 13.11 15.61 -14.06
CA VAL A 552 12.90 16.00 -12.66
C VAL A 552 13.31 14.88 -11.71
N LEU A 553 12.91 13.64 -12.01
CA LEU A 553 13.30 12.47 -11.23
C LEU A 553 14.81 12.23 -11.26
N ASP A 554 15.45 12.33 -12.41
CA ASP A 554 16.89 12.19 -12.54
C ASP A 554 17.63 13.26 -11.73
N HIS A 555 17.12 14.50 -11.72
CA HIS A 555 17.68 15.59 -10.92
C HIS A 555 17.51 15.36 -9.41
N GLU A 556 16.29 15.02 -8.95
CA GLU A 556 16.03 14.75 -7.53
C GLU A 556 16.81 13.52 -7.02
N ARG A 557 16.95 12.48 -7.86
CA ARG A 557 17.75 11.28 -7.54
C ARG A 557 19.25 11.54 -7.56
N ALA A 558 19.73 12.44 -8.42
CA ALA A 558 21.14 12.82 -8.50
C ALA A 558 21.60 13.68 -7.30
N GLY A 559 20.67 14.23 -6.51
CA GLY A 559 20.99 15.02 -5.32
C GLY A 559 21.70 16.34 -5.65
N GLU A 560 21.43 16.92 -6.81
CA GLU A 560 22.04 18.19 -7.22
C GLU A 560 21.56 19.34 -6.33
N LEU A 561 22.48 20.24 -5.93
CA LEU A 561 22.20 21.39 -5.04
C LEU A 561 21.46 22.55 -5.75
N SER A 562 21.32 22.48 -7.07
CA SER A 562 20.57 23.47 -7.87
C SER A 562 19.09 23.13 -7.87
N ALA A 563 18.22 24.13 -8.07
CA ALA A 563 16.81 23.84 -8.30
C ALA A 563 16.63 23.11 -9.66
N PRO A 564 15.63 22.21 -9.81
CA PRO A 564 15.37 21.49 -11.07
C PRO A 564 15.04 22.42 -12.25
N PHE A 565 14.71 23.68 -11.96
CA PHE A 565 14.34 24.71 -12.94
C PHE A 565 15.16 25.99 -12.73
N GLU A 566 15.74 26.51 -13.80
CA GLU A 566 16.52 27.74 -13.80
C GLU A 566 15.61 28.98 -13.89
N THR A 567 14.42 28.83 -14.48
CA THR A 567 13.50 29.93 -14.78
C THR A 567 12.06 29.69 -14.30
N GLU A 568 11.31 30.77 -14.07
CA GLU A 568 9.88 30.70 -13.75
C GLU A 568 9.07 30.08 -14.91
N ALA A 569 9.50 30.30 -16.16
CA ALA A 569 8.85 29.74 -17.33
C ALA A 569 8.93 28.21 -17.38
N GLU A 570 10.03 27.63 -16.88
CA GLU A 570 10.19 26.17 -16.76
C GLU A 570 9.31 25.59 -15.64
N ARG A 571 9.23 26.28 -14.49
CA ARG A 571 8.31 25.94 -13.39
C ARG A 571 6.85 25.95 -13.85
N ASP A 572 6.44 26.99 -14.57
CA ASP A 572 5.10 27.13 -15.12
C ASP A 572 4.79 26.04 -16.15
N ALA A 573 5.76 25.72 -17.02
CA ALA A 573 5.61 24.66 -18.01
C ALA A 573 5.41 23.31 -17.34
N PHE A 574 6.24 22.97 -16.35
CA PHE A 574 6.13 21.72 -15.59
C PHE A 574 4.76 21.58 -14.90
N ARG A 575 4.31 22.63 -14.17
CA ARG A 575 2.98 22.64 -13.55
C ARG A 575 1.85 22.47 -14.56
N THR A 576 1.98 23.14 -15.71
CA THR A 576 0.97 23.07 -16.77
C THR A 576 0.86 21.66 -17.36
N GLU A 577 1.99 20.95 -17.52
CA GLU A 577 1.95 19.57 -18.04
C GLU A 577 1.40 18.58 -17.00
N ILE A 578 1.73 18.74 -15.71
CA ILE A 578 1.12 17.95 -14.61
C ILE A 578 -0.40 18.19 -14.55
N ALA A 579 -0.83 19.46 -14.58
CA ALA A 579 -2.24 19.84 -14.53
C ALA A 579 -3.05 19.41 -15.76
N ARG A 580 -2.40 19.00 -16.86
CA ARG A 580 -3.08 18.47 -18.05
C ARG A 580 -3.41 16.99 -17.95
N VAL A 581 -2.73 16.26 -17.08
CA VAL A 581 -2.91 14.80 -16.92
C VAL A 581 -3.69 14.46 -15.65
N LEU A 582 -3.72 15.38 -14.69
CA LEU A 582 -4.56 15.29 -13.50
C LEU A 582 -5.91 15.98 -13.72
N ASP A 583 -6.98 15.40 -13.17
CA ASP A 583 -8.27 16.09 -13.04
C ASP A 583 -8.25 17.13 -11.89
N ASP A 584 -9.26 18.00 -11.83
CA ASP A 584 -9.32 19.09 -10.85
C ASP A 584 -9.23 18.58 -9.39
N ARG A 585 -9.78 17.40 -9.11
CA ARG A 585 -9.78 16.78 -7.78
C ARG A 585 -8.40 16.19 -7.45
N GLN A 586 -7.73 15.57 -8.41
CA GLN A 586 -6.36 15.11 -8.27
C GLN A 586 -5.40 16.29 -8.09
N LEU A 587 -5.62 17.40 -8.80
CA LEU A 587 -4.82 18.62 -8.65
C LEU A 587 -4.97 19.23 -7.26
N GLU A 588 -6.20 19.27 -6.72
CA GLU A 588 -6.48 19.75 -5.37
C GLU A 588 -5.81 18.87 -4.31
N ARG A 589 -5.88 17.54 -4.47
CA ARG A 589 -5.15 16.57 -3.62
C ARG A 589 -3.64 16.80 -3.66
N LEU A 590 -3.05 16.91 -4.85
CA LEU A 590 -1.62 17.17 -5.00
C LEU A 590 -1.20 18.49 -4.34
N THR A 591 -2.02 19.54 -4.50
CA THR A 591 -1.80 20.87 -3.89
C THR A 591 -1.90 20.83 -2.36
N SER A 592 -2.69 19.88 -1.81
CA SER A 592 -2.83 19.65 -0.37
C SER A 592 -1.76 18.72 0.23
N GLY A 593 -0.81 18.24 -0.57
CA GLY A 593 0.30 17.38 -0.11
C GLY A 593 0.09 15.88 -0.32
N ASP A 594 -0.94 15.48 -1.08
CA ASP A 594 -1.21 14.06 -1.38
C ASP A 594 -0.52 13.65 -2.69
N ALA A 595 0.68 13.06 -2.56
CA ALA A 595 1.48 12.61 -3.70
C ALA A 595 0.83 11.46 -4.50
N ASP A 596 -0.12 10.72 -3.93
CA ASP A 596 -0.81 9.61 -4.62
C ASP A 596 -1.83 10.12 -5.65
N ALA A 597 -2.07 11.43 -5.73
CA ALA A 597 -2.73 12.02 -6.89
C ALA A 597 -2.02 11.70 -8.22
N LEU A 598 -0.72 11.38 -8.18
CA LEU A 598 0.12 11.04 -9.33
C LEU A 598 0.15 9.52 -9.66
N ASP A 599 -0.65 8.68 -9.00
CA ASP A 599 -0.66 7.21 -9.16
C ASP A 599 -0.85 6.69 -10.59
N LYS A 600 -1.64 7.41 -11.39
CA LYS A 600 -1.87 7.09 -12.81
C LYS A 600 -0.73 7.52 -13.73
N VAL A 601 0.20 8.33 -13.23
CA VAL A 601 1.34 8.87 -13.97
C VAL A 601 2.64 8.16 -13.57
N LEU A 602 2.77 7.82 -12.29
CA LEU A 602 3.96 7.22 -11.69
C LEU A 602 3.56 6.05 -10.78
N GLU A 603 4.10 4.87 -11.11
CA GLU A 603 3.85 3.63 -10.38
C GLU A 603 4.56 3.63 -9.01
N ASP A 604 5.81 4.10 -8.97
CA ASP A 604 6.64 4.12 -7.77
C ASP A 604 6.28 5.28 -6.82
N ARG A 605 6.08 4.95 -5.54
CA ARG A 605 5.67 5.94 -4.53
C ARG A 605 6.75 6.98 -4.22
N LEU A 606 8.02 6.59 -4.24
CA LEU A 606 9.12 7.51 -4.01
C LEU A 606 9.21 8.53 -5.15
N ASP A 607 9.03 8.07 -6.39
CA ASP A 607 8.95 8.95 -7.56
C ASP A 607 7.76 9.91 -7.50
N ARG A 608 6.60 9.44 -7.02
CA ARG A 608 5.45 10.31 -6.76
C ARG A 608 5.77 11.41 -5.76
N LEU A 609 6.43 11.07 -4.66
CA LEU A 609 6.80 12.03 -3.62
C LEU A 609 7.83 13.07 -4.12
N TYR A 610 8.82 12.66 -4.92
CA TYR A 610 9.73 13.61 -5.57
C TYR A 610 9.01 14.58 -6.49
N VAL A 611 8.14 14.07 -7.37
CA VAL A 611 7.40 14.91 -8.31
C VAL A 611 6.41 15.82 -7.59
N ALA A 612 5.77 15.35 -6.51
CA ALA A 612 4.89 16.16 -5.67
C ALA A 612 5.65 17.29 -4.95
N LYS A 613 6.83 16.99 -4.37
CA LYS A 613 7.71 17.99 -3.76
C LYS A 613 8.08 19.08 -4.77
N VAL A 614 8.56 18.69 -5.95
CA VAL A 614 8.99 19.63 -7.00
C VAL A 614 7.80 20.45 -7.52
N TYR A 615 6.63 19.83 -7.67
CA TYR A 615 5.40 20.53 -8.04
C TYR A 615 5.02 21.60 -7.00
N LEU A 616 5.02 21.25 -5.71
CA LEU A 616 4.69 22.19 -4.62
C LEU A 616 5.75 23.29 -4.44
N GLN A 617 7.03 23.01 -4.70
CA GLN A 617 8.10 24.01 -4.67
C GLN A 617 8.07 24.95 -5.88
N SER A 618 7.46 24.53 -6.98
CA SER A 618 7.40 25.31 -8.22
C SER A 618 6.41 26.48 -8.17
N ASP A 619 5.51 26.53 -7.19
CA ASP A 619 4.62 27.66 -6.92
C ASP A 619 4.99 28.35 -5.60
N ALA A 620 5.17 29.67 -5.63
CA ALA A 620 5.39 30.47 -4.44
C ALA A 620 4.25 30.35 -3.39
N ALA A 621 3.01 30.06 -3.83
CA ALA A 621 1.86 29.89 -2.94
C ALA A 621 1.91 28.57 -2.14
N THR A 622 2.51 27.51 -2.69
CA THR A 622 2.60 26.19 -2.05
C THR A 622 3.98 25.90 -1.46
N ALA A 623 5.03 26.59 -1.90
CA ALA A 623 6.42 26.35 -1.51
C ALA A 623 6.75 26.59 -0.03
N ASN A 624 5.83 27.17 0.77
CA ASN A 624 6.01 27.40 2.21
C ASN A 624 4.83 26.88 3.06
N THR A 625 4.07 25.93 2.53
CA THR A 625 2.84 25.41 3.15
C THR A 625 3.08 24.14 3.96
N GLU A 626 2.14 23.82 4.86
CA GLU A 626 2.15 22.55 5.61
C GLU A 626 2.09 21.34 4.69
N ALA A 627 1.40 21.47 3.54
CA ALA A 627 1.34 20.45 2.50
C ALA A 627 2.73 20.06 1.97
N LEU A 628 3.63 21.02 1.78
CA LEU A 628 5.00 20.73 1.38
C LEU A 628 5.78 20.04 2.50
N ARG A 629 5.65 20.50 3.76
CA ARG A 629 6.31 19.85 4.90
C ARG A 629 5.88 18.39 5.02
N GLN A 630 4.58 18.11 4.93
CA GLN A 630 4.04 16.75 4.94
C GLN A 630 4.62 15.89 3.82
N VAL A 631 4.68 16.39 2.57
CA VAL A 631 5.28 15.64 1.45
C VAL A 631 6.76 15.36 1.68
N VAL A 632 7.46 16.29 2.30
CA VAL A 632 8.89 16.14 2.60
C VAL A 632 9.12 15.18 3.77
N ASP A 633 8.27 15.20 4.80
CA ASP A 633 8.28 14.23 5.88
C ASP A 633 7.92 12.82 5.37
N ASP A 634 6.93 12.70 4.47
CA ASP A 634 6.56 11.43 3.83
C ASP A 634 7.66 10.93 2.88
N LEU A 635 8.35 11.84 2.18
CA LEU A 635 9.54 11.53 1.39
C LEU A 635 10.66 11.03 2.31
N ALA A 636 10.86 11.69 3.45
CA ALA A 636 11.83 11.28 4.45
C ALA A 636 11.47 9.94 5.09
N ASP A 637 10.20 9.65 5.33
CA ASP A 637 9.78 8.35 5.84
C ASP A 637 9.88 7.26 4.77
N THR A 638 9.49 7.54 3.53
CA THR A 638 9.54 6.55 2.44
C THR A 638 10.97 6.26 2.01
N GLU A 639 11.82 7.28 1.97
CA GLU A 639 13.26 7.10 1.81
C GLU A 639 13.83 6.40 3.04
N TYR A 640 13.35 6.62 4.27
CA TYR A 640 13.86 5.96 5.48
C TYR A 640 13.41 4.53 5.55
N GLU A 641 12.20 4.19 5.10
CA GLU A 641 11.72 2.83 5.01
C GLU A 641 12.40 2.10 3.86
N LYS A 642 12.68 2.78 2.74
CA LYS A 642 13.49 2.25 1.64
C LYS A 642 14.92 2.03 2.12
N HIS A 643 15.57 3.04 2.69
CA HIS A 643 16.90 2.91 3.28
C HIS A 643 16.90 1.92 4.42
N ARG A 644 15.95 1.87 5.35
CA ARG A 644 15.85 0.82 6.38
C ARG A 644 15.63 -0.56 5.76
N ALA A 645 14.84 -0.69 4.69
CA ALA A 645 14.72 -1.94 3.95
C ALA A 645 16.01 -2.28 3.16
N THR A 646 16.84 -1.29 2.85
CA THR A 646 18.15 -1.39 2.19
C THR A 646 19.33 -1.52 3.18
N ASP A 647 19.23 -1.00 4.40
CA ASP A 647 20.19 -0.91 5.52
C ASP A 647 19.91 -2.06 6.52
N VAL A 648 18.75 -2.69 6.39
CA VAL A 648 18.54 -4.12 6.68
C VAL A 648 19.49 -4.99 5.85
N ASP A 649 20.07 -4.46 4.75
CA ASP A 649 21.00 -5.15 3.84
C ASP A 649 22.30 -4.37 3.52
N GLY A 650 22.57 -3.20 4.12
CA GLY A 650 23.64 -2.32 3.69
C GLY A 650 23.99 -1.25 4.69
N GLU A 651 24.91 -1.56 5.62
CA GLU A 651 25.85 -0.66 6.31
C GLU A 651 26.05 -1.10 7.78
N THR A 652 27.07 -1.96 8.00
CA THR A 652 27.86 -1.94 9.24
C THR A 652 29.33 -2.26 8.94
N GLU A 653 30.08 -1.28 8.43
CA GLU A 653 31.53 -1.26 8.65
C GLU A 653 31.79 -0.87 10.12
N ARG A 654 32.28 -1.81 10.94
CA ARG A 654 33.12 -1.48 12.10
C ARG A 654 34.39 -2.30 12.12
N GLY A 655 35.49 -1.56 12.02
CA GLY A 655 36.86 -2.06 12.01
C GLY A 655 37.27 -2.80 13.28
N GLN A 656 38.32 -3.58 13.10
CA GLN A 656 39.02 -4.34 14.13
C GLN A 656 39.37 -3.48 15.35
N VAL A 657 39.09 -4.01 16.54
CA VAL A 657 39.73 -3.54 17.78
C VAL A 657 40.32 -4.75 18.51
N HIS A 658 41.59 -4.60 18.88
CA HIS A 658 42.45 -5.56 19.58
C HIS A 658 41.97 -5.96 20.97
#